data_AF-A0A8C8ZHU0-F1
#
_entry.id   AF-A0A8C8ZHU0-F1
#
_cell.length_a   1.000
_cell.length_b   1.000
_cell.length_c   1.000
_cell.angle_alpha   90.00
_cell.angle_beta   90.00
_cell.angle_gamma   90.00
#
_symmetry.space_group_name_H-M   'P 1'
#
loop_
_entity.id
_entity.type
_entity.pdbx_description
1 polymer ?
#
loop_
_entity_poly.entity_id
_entity_poly.type
_entity_poly.pdbx_seq_one_letter_code
_entity_poly.pdbx_strand_id
1 'polypeptide(L)'
;FTQEKGEKLAVEETAFEEIEKDFQEVLSELSGDKSLEKFRVEYEKLHAVMRKSYDNEKRLMAKCRELNAEIVVNSAKVATALKLSQDDQTTISSLKKEIEKAWKMVDSAYDKEQKAKETILALKEEIVNLTKLVEQGSGLSMDQDNNIRDLLRFKEEVTKERDQLLSEVVKLREALAQVTEQQQETERSKEEAEQTISQFQQEIQQRQNEASRESRKKEKIERELKQIQVDMDSRQTEIKALQQYMHKSKEELQRLEQQLKEQKILNERAAKELEQFQMRNFKLQQENEQHSLVCEQLSQENQQKALELKVCLCGWSPQEQIHKKLHQIEDQKAEVEQHKETLKNQILGLEREVESSKKQAELDKKAMDELLRERDILNKNMLKAVNATQKQIDLVKLHEQAKRTLEEEIQNYKDEAQKQRKIIFQLEKERDRYINEASDLTQKVLMNMEDIKTREMQIFDYRKKVAESETKLKQQQNLYEAVRSDRNLYSKNLVEAQDEITEMKRKLKIMTHKVDQLKEEISAKEAALGKEKLYVELKHILARQPGPEAAEQLQIYRHTLREKTKQLKVLSSELNMYESQSQEYKYEIEKLTNELLNLKKKYLAQKRKEQIQKNKDRIPMDNTFSMAKPTGPPFTGGGFLLKSSRVNT
;
A
#
# COMPACT_ATOMS: atom_id res chain seq x y z
N PHE A 1 25.67 33.50 15.28
CA PHE A 1 26.83 32.88 14.60
C PHE A 1 27.09 33.41 13.19
N THR A 2 26.17 33.29 12.22
CA THR A 2 26.39 33.83 10.86
C THR A 2 26.33 35.35 10.81
N GLN A 3 25.41 35.97 11.55
CA GLN A 3 25.16 37.42 11.54
C GLN A 3 26.32 38.23 12.16
N GLU A 4 26.78 37.86 13.37
CA GLU A 4 27.93 38.48 14.06
C GLU A 4 29.24 38.45 13.23
N LYS A 5 29.40 37.44 12.35
CA LYS A 5 30.54 37.35 11.43
C LYS A 5 30.43 38.31 10.24
N GLY A 6 29.23 38.75 9.88
CA GLY A 6 29.03 39.82 8.89
C GLY A 6 29.45 41.17 9.45
N GLU A 7 29.00 41.48 10.67
CA GLU A 7 29.25 42.76 11.34
C GLU A 7 30.75 43.00 11.60
N LYS A 8 31.50 41.99 12.07
CA LYS A 8 32.96 42.10 12.22
C LYS A 8 33.68 42.43 10.92
N LEU A 9 33.27 41.81 9.81
CA LEU A 9 33.93 42.00 8.51
C LEU A 9 33.62 43.37 7.89
N ALA A 10 32.47 43.97 8.19
CA ALA A 10 32.22 45.38 7.84
C ALA A 10 33.14 46.33 8.61
N VAL A 11 33.39 46.06 9.91
CA VAL A 11 34.32 46.85 10.74
C VAL A 11 35.78 46.69 10.28
N GLU A 12 36.18 45.48 9.90
CA GLU A 12 37.51 45.19 9.33
C GLU A 12 37.72 45.86 7.95
N GLU A 13 36.64 46.01 7.17
CA GLU A 13 36.66 46.70 5.87
C GLU A 13 36.76 48.22 6.04
N THR A 14 35.97 48.84 6.94
CA THR A 14 36.09 50.28 7.25
C THR A 14 37.44 50.65 7.89
N ALA A 15 37.99 49.80 8.76
CA ALA A 15 39.27 50.05 9.41
C ALA A 15 40.44 50.03 8.40
N PHE A 16 40.34 49.24 7.32
CA PHE A 16 41.34 49.29 6.25
C PHE A 16 41.22 50.56 5.40
N GLU A 17 40.01 51.03 5.11
CA GLU A 17 39.77 52.28 4.37
C GLU A 17 40.31 53.51 5.13
N GLU A 18 40.17 53.56 6.46
CA GLU A 18 40.78 54.59 7.31
C GLU A 18 42.32 54.57 7.22
N ILE A 19 42.94 53.39 7.36
CA ILE A 19 44.40 53.23 7.26
C ILE A 19 44.92 53.58 5.86
N GLU A 20 44.21 53.19 4.80
CA GLU A 20 44.58 53.52 3.41
C GLU A 20 44.45 55.02 3.10
N LYS A 21 43.55 55.74 3.77
CA LYS A 21 43.46 57.20 3.73
C LYS A 21 44.64 57.85 4.44
N ASP A 22 44.95 57.44 5.66
CA ASP A 22 46.09 57.98 6.43
C ASP A 22 47.42 57.77 5.70
N PHE A 23 47.62 56.60 5.08
CA PHE A 23 48.78 56.32 4.22
C PHE A 23 48.88 57.29 3.02
N GLN A 24 47.75 57.68 2.42
CA GLN A 24 47.72 58.64 1.31
C GLN A 24 47.99 60.08 1.76
N GLU A 25 47.49 60.48 2.93
CA GLU A 25 47.77 61.80 3.51
C GLU A 25 49.27 61.95 3.82
N VAL A 26 49.88 60.97 4.49
CA VAL A 26 51.34 60.96 4.75
C VAL A 26 52.17 60.93 3.46
N LEU A 27 51.74 60.19 2.43
CA LEU A 27 52.41 60.23 1.11
C LEU A 27 52.33 61.60 0.42
N SER A 28 51.22 62.34 0.63
CA SER A 28 51.07 63.70 0.10
C SER A 28 52.01 64.69 0.79
N GLU A 29 52.15 64.62 2.11
CA GLU A 29 53.08 65.46 2.88
C GLU A 29 54.54 65.17 2.49
N LEU A 30 54.92 63.89 2.41
CA LEU A 30 56.27 63.46 2.01
C LEU A 30 56.64 63.86 0.57
N SER A 31 55.67 64.20 -0.29
CA SER A 31 55.94 64.68 -1.65
C SER A 31 56.47 66.12 -1.72
N GLY A 32 56.32 66.90 -0.63
CA GLY A 32 56.74 68.31 -0.56
C GLY A 32 58.23 68.53 -0.36
N ASP A 33 58.95 67.60 0.26
CA ASP A 33 60.37 67.75 0.61
C ASP A 33 61.27 66.73 -0.11
N LYS A 34 62.15 67.24 -0.98
CA LYS A 34 63.13 66.45 -1.74
C LYS A 34 64.17 65.73 -0.85
N SER A 35 64.34 66.13 0.41
CA SER A 35 65.20 65.44 1.36
C SER A 35 64.61 64.10 1.83
N LEU A 36 63.27 63.97 1.79
CA LEU A 36 62.52 62.82 2.31
C LEU A 36 62.13 61.79 1.24
N GLU A 37 62.43 62.03 -0.06
CA GLU A 37 62.05 61.15 -1.17
C GLU A 37 62.50 59.68 -0.97
N LYS A 38 63.64 59.45 -0.28
CA LYS A 38 64.07 58.09 0.09
C LYS A 38 63.11 57.40 1.07
N PHE A 39 62.61 58.12 2.08
CA PHE A 39 61.60 57.60 3.00
C PHE A 39 60.26 57.39 2.28
N ARG A 40 59.87 58.32 1.41
CA ARG A 40 58.66 58.20 0.59
C ARG A 40 58.68 56.91 -0.25
N VAL A 41 59.78 56.61 -0.94
CA VAL A 41 59.90 55.38 -1.75
C VAL A 41 59.81 54.09 -0.91
N GLU A 42 60.36 54.04 0.30
CA GLU A 42 60.17 52.87 1.18
C GLU A 42 58.75 52.79 1.78
N TYR A 43 58.10 53.94 2.02
CA TYR A 43 56.72 54.01 2.52
C TYR A 43 55.70 53.61 1.42
N GLU A 44 55.91 54.01 0.16
CA GLU A 44 55.13 53.53 -1.00
C GLU A 44 55.26 52.00 -1.17
N LYS A 45 56.45 51.43 -0.96
CA LYS A 45 56.63 49.95 -0.96
C LYS A 45 55.89 49.30 0.20
N LEU A 46 55.96 49.85 1.41
CA LEU A 46 55.26 49.32 2.58
C LEU A 46 53.74 49.30 2.34
N HIS A 47 53.19 50.39 1.84
CA HIS A 47 51.78 50.51 1.44
C HIS A 47 51.40 49.46 0.36
N ALA A 48 52.24 49.30 -0.67
CA ALA A 48 52.02 48.30 -1.73
C ALA A 48 52.12 46.84 -1.25
N VAL A 49 52.87 46.55 -0.17
CA VAL A 49 52.90 45.24 0.49
C VAL A 49 51.66 45.05 1.37
N MET A 50 51.27 46.07 2.13
CA MET A 50 50.08 46.06 2.99
C MET A 50 48.80 45.80 2.16
N ARG A 51 48.57 46.57 1.09
CA ARG A 51 47.43 46.37 0.19
C ARG A 51 47.40 44.97 -0.43
N LYS A 52 48.56 44.43 -0.83
CA LYS A 52 48.66 43.03 -1.32
C LYS A 52 48.36 41.99 -0.25
N SER A 53 48.69 42.26 1.02
CA SER A 53 48.34 41.38 2.14
C SER A 53 46.83 41.36 2.35
N TYR A 54 46.20 42.53 2.42
CA TYR A 54 44.75 42.69 2.57
C TYR A 54 43.97 42.06 1.39
N ASP A 55 44.41 42.28 0.15
CA ASP A 55 43.88 41.60 -1.05
C ASP A 55 43.87 40.07 -0.93
N ASN A 56 44.95 39.50 -0.38
CA ASN A 56 45.09 38.06 -0.21
C ASN A 56 44.22 37.54 0.95
N GLU A 57 44.15 38.28 2.06
CA GLU A 57 43.29 37.99 3.19
C GLU A 57 41.80 38.04 2.78
N LYS A 58 41.38 39.05 2.02
CA LYS A 58 40.04 39.19 1.46
C LYS A 58 39.65 38.01 0.57
N ARG A 59 40.57 37.53 -0.29
CA ARG A 59 40.40 36.30 -1.09
C ARG A 59 40.31 35.04 -0.23
N LEU A 60 41.15 34.91 0.81
CA LEU A 60 41.10 33.78 1.74
C LEU A 60 39.79 33.76 2.53
N MET A 61 39.33 34.90 3.02
CA MET A 61 38.06 35.03 3.75
C MET A 61 36.85 34.77 2.85
N ALA A 62 36.87 35.20 1.58
CA ALA A 62 35.86 34.81 0.60
C ALA A 62 35.82 33.28 0.42
N LYS A 63 36.98 32.65 0.19
CA LYS A 63 37.07 31.19 0.02
C LYS A 63 36.68 30.40 1.28
N CYS A 64 36.96 30.93 2.47
CA CYS A 64 36.49 30.37 3.74
C CYS A 64 34.96 30.50 3.90
N ARG A 65 34.33 31.58 3.41
CA ARG A 65 32.86 31.70 3.36
C ARG A 65 32.25 30.69 2.39
N GLU A 66 32.83 30.52 1.19
CA GLU A 66 32.41 29.54 0.18
C GLU A 66 32.47 28.10 0.74
N LEU A 67 33.64 27.68 1.23
CA LEU A 67 33.82 26.34 1.82
C LEU A 67 32.89 26.10 3.02
N ASN A 68 32.66 27.11 3.87
CA ASN A 68 31.72 26.99 4.97
C ASN A 68 30.26 26.86 4.49
N ALA A 69 29.87 27.54 3.40
CA ALA A 69 28.56 27.37 2.78
C ALA A 69 28.40 25.97 2.16
N GLU A 70 29.43 25.46 1.47
CA GLU A 70 29.46 24.07 0.98
C GLU A 70 29.34 23.04 2.10
N ILE A 71 30.02 23.24 3.23
CA ILE A 71 29.91 22.37 4.43
C ILE A 71 28.47 22.38 4.99
N VAL A 72 27.80 23.54 5.03
CA VAL A 72 26.40 23.63 5.46
C VAL A 72 25.46 22.92 4.47
N VAL A 73 25.64 23.15 3.17
CA VAL A 73 24.84 22.47 2.12
C VAL A 73 25.06 20.95 2.13
N ASN A 74 26.30 20.49 2.31
CA ASN A 74 26.62 19.07 2.32
C ASN A 74 26.19 18.38 3.63
N SER A 75 26.25 19.05 4.78
CA SER A 75 25.69 18.50 6.02
C SER A 75 24.15 18.40 5.96
N ALA A 76 23.45 19.34 5.32
CA ALA A 76 22.01 19.23 5.04
C ALA A 76 21.68 18.05 4.10
N LYS A 77 22.48 17.82 3.05
CA LYS A 77 22.37 16.63 2.18
C LYS A 77 22.58 15.33 2.97
N VAL A 78 23.62 15.26 3.81
CA VAL A 78 23.91 14.08 4.65
C VAL A 78 22.78 13.81 5.65
N ALA A 79 22.24 14.83 6.31
CA ALA A 79 21.09 14.69 7.20
C ALA A 79 19.85 14.17 6.46
N THR A 80 19.61 14.64 5.23
CA THR A 80 18.51 14.16 4.38
C THR A 80 18.71 12.70 3.95
N ALA A 81 19.91 12.33 3.53
CA ALA A 81 20.25 10.95 3.15
C ALA A 81 20.17 9.97 4.34
N LEU A 82 20.61 10.40 5.53
CA LEU A 82 20.45 9.63 6.76
C LEU A 82 18.99 9.41 7.12
N LYS A 83 18.13 10.44 6.96
CA LYS A 83 16.69 10.29 7.20
C LYS A 83 16.06 9.30 6.20
N LEU A 84 16.32 9.46 4.90
CA LEU A 84 15.82 8.52 3.88
C LEU A 84 16.28 7.08 4.19
N SER A 85 17.54 6.87 4.57
CA SER A 85 18.04 5.55 4.97
C SER A 85 17.39 4.99 6.24
N GLN A 86 16.88 5.84 7.15
CA GLN A 86 16.09 5.40 8.30
C GLN A 86 14.66 5.03 7.89
N ASP A 87 14.01 5.87 7.09
CA ASP A 87 12.66 5.63 6.56
C ASP A 87 12.63 4.33 5.72
N ASP A 88 13.61 4.13 4.83
CA ASP A 88 13.84 2.89 4.08
C ASP A 88 14.03 1.67 5.00
N GLN A 89 14.84 1.79 6.05
CA GLN A 89 15.08 0.70 7.00
C GLN A 89 13.81 0.32 7.78
N THR A 90 12.91 1.28 8.06
CA THR A 90 11.58 0.94 8.62
C THR A 90 10.69 0.22 7.61
N THR A 91 10.70 0.64 6.35
CA THR A 91 9.93 0.02 5.25
C THR A 91 10.42 -1.41 4.95
N ILE A 92 11.73 -1.63 4.91
CA ILE A 92 12.33 -2.97 4.81
C ILE A 92 11.91 -3.85 6.02
N SER A 93 11.74 -3.24 7.19
CA SER A 93 11.33 -3.95 8.42
C SER A 93 9.83 -4.27 8.48
N SER A 94 8.96 -3.51 7.83
CA SER A 94 7.54 -3.89 7.65
C SER A 94 7.39 -4.95 6.56
N LEU A 95 8.01 -4.77 5.40
CA LEU A 95 7.98 -5.74 4.30
C LEU A 95 8.50 -7.13 4.71
N LYS A 96 9.57 -7.20 5.52
CA LYS A 96 10.04 -8.48 6.08
C LYS A 96 9.00 -9.17 6.97
N LYS A 97 8.28 -8.41 7.80
CA LYS A 97 7.18 -8.95 8.65
C LYS A 97 5.97 -9.39 7.82
N GLU A 98 5.72 -8.75 6.67
CA GLU A 98 4.66 -9.14 5.74
C GLU A 98 5.04 -10.41 4.97
N ILE A 99 6.30 -10.54 4.55
CA ILE A 99 6.84 -11.78 3.98
C ILE A 99 6.76 -12.93 5.01
N GLU A 100 7.15 -12.72 6.26
CA GLU A 100 7.00 -13.74 7.32
C GLU A 100 5.53 -14.16 7.57
N LYS A 101 4.58 -13.22 7.47
CA LYS A 101 3.14 -13.54 7.53
C LYS A 101 2.70 -14.34 6.32
N ALA A 102 3.12 -13.95 5.11
CA ALA A 102 2.78 -14.65 3.87
C ALA A 102 3.30 -16.09 3.88
N TRP A 103 4.54 -16.32 4.29
CA TRP A 103 5.09 -17.67 4.49
C TRP A 103 4.25 -18.50 5.49
N LYS A 104 3.95 -17.96 6.67
CA LYS A 104 3.10 -18.66 7.66
C LYS A 104 1.67 -18.95 7.17
N MET A 105 1.14 -18.13 6.24
CA MET A 105 -0.14 -18.42 5.58
C MET A 105 -0.02 -19.52 4.53
N VAL A 106 1.07 -19.57 3.77
CA VAL A 106 1.38 -20.66 2.84
C VAL A 106 1.59 -21.98 3.59
N ASP A 107 2.40 -21.99 4.64
CA ASP A 107 2.61 -23.16 5.51
C ASP A 107 1.27 -23.66 6.06
N SER A 108 0.44 -22.75 6.61
CA SER A 108 -0.89 -23.10 7.13
C SER A 108 -1.90 -23.54 6.06
N ALA A 109 -1.71 -23.14 4.80
CA ALA A 109 -2.53 -23.61 3.68
C ALA A 109 -2.10 -25.03 3.26
N TYR A 110 -0.79 -25.28 3.13
CA TYR A 110 -0.22 -26.58 2.83
C TYR A 110 -0.59 -27.63 3.90
N ASP A 111 -0.53 -27.26 5.18
CA ASP A 111 -0.94 -28.09 6.31
C ASP A 111 -2.42 -28.51 6.25
N LYS A 112 -3.28 -27.64 5.72
CA LYS A 112 -4.72 -27.92 5.51
C LYS A 112 -4.95 -28.77 4.26
N GLU A 113 -4.23 -28.48 3.18
CA GLU A 113 -4.28 -29.24 1.93
C GLU A 113 -3.86 -30.70 2.18
N GLN A 114 -2.82 -30.92 2.97
CA GLN A 114 -2.32 -32.25 3.32
C GLN A 114 -3.34 -33.04 4.15
N LYS A 115 -3.94 -32.42 5.18
CA LYS A 115 -5.03 -33.03 5.98
C LYS A 115 -6.27 -33.32 5.13
N ALA A 116 -6.58 -32.47 4.16
CA ALA A 116 -7.66 -32.70 3.20
C ALA A 116 -7.36 -33.90 2.28
N LYS A 117 -6.12 -34.05 1.77
CA LYS A 117 -5.68 -35.22 1.00
C LYS A 117 -5.79 -36.51 1.81
N GLU A 118 -5.34 -36.50 3.06
CA GLU A 118 -5.44 -37.63 3.99
C GLU A 118 -6.91 -38.02 4.23
N THR A 119 -7.79 -37.03 4.48
CA THR A 119 -9.24 -37.26 4.63
C THR A 119 -9.87 -37.83 3.36
N ILE A 120 -9.49 -37.33 2.17
CA ILE A 120 -9.96 -37.85 0.87
C ILE A 120 -9.50 -39.28 0.62
N LEU A 121 -8.30 -39.67 1.08
CA LEU A 121 -7.82 -41.06 0.99
C LEU A 121 -8.61 -41.99 1.92
N ALA A 122 -8.84 -41.58 3.17
CA ALA A 122 -9.64 -42.35 4.12
C ALA A 122 -11.09 -42.57 3.62
N LEU A 123 -11.74 -41.52 3.11
CA LEU A 123 -13.10 -41.61 2.54
C LEU A 123 -13.14 -42.51 1.29
N LYS A 124 -12.08 -42.54 0.46
CA LYS A 124 -12.00 -43.46 -0.68
C LYS A 124 -11.85 -44.92 -0.24
N GLU A 125 -11.09 -45.19 0.82
CA GLU A 125 -10.97 -46.53 1.40
C GLU A 125 -12.28 -46.98 2.05
N GLU A 126 -12.97 -46.08 2.76
CA GLU A 126 -14.30 -46.34 3.33
C GLU A 126 -15.34 -46.63 2.24
N ILE A 127 -15.36 -45.87 1.13
CA ILE A 127 -16.22 -46.16 -0.04
C ILE A 127 -15.93 -47.55 -0.62
N VAL A 128 -14.66 -47.95 -0.76
CA VAL A 128 -14.29 -49.30 -1.25
C VAL A 128 -14.74 -50.40 -0.28
N ASN A 129 -14.63 -50.17 1.03
CA ASN A 129 -15.06 -51.13 2.04
C ASN A 129 -16.59 -51.24 2.13
N LEU A 130 -17.32 -50.14 2.03
CA LEU A 130 -18.79 -50.12 1.94
C LEU A 130 -19.28 -50.78 0.64
N THR A 131 -18.60 -50.56 -0.48
CA THR A 131 -18.94 -51.22 -1.77
C THR A 131 -18.86 -52.74 -1.63
N LYS A 132 -17.77 -53.27 -1.04
CA LYS A 132 -17.64 -54.71 -0.73
C LYS A 132 -18.70 -55.23 0.23
N LEU A 133 -19.14 -54.42 1.19
CA LEU A 133 -20.19 -54.79 2.13
C LEU A 133 -21.56 -54.92 1.44
N VAL A 134 -21.85 -54.02 0.50
CA VAL A 134 -23.04 -54.07 -0.37
C VAL A 134 -23.00 -55.28 -1.31
N GLU A 135 -21.84 -55.61 -1.89
CA GLU A 135 -21.66 -56.83 -2.71
C GLU A 135 -21.90 -58.15 -1.95
N GLN A 136 -21.79 -58.15 -0.61
CA GLN A 136 -21.98 -59.34 0.23
C GLN A 136 -23.37 -59.41 0.90
N GLY A 137 -24.18 -58.36 0.82
CA GLY A 137 -25.43 -58.20 1.57
C GLY A 137 -26.70 -58.61 0.81
N SER A 138 -26.89 -59.90 0.48
CA SER A 138 -28.18 -60.37 -0.06
C SER A 138 -28.64 -61.74 0.48
N GLY A 139 -29.79 -61.75 1.19
CA GLY A 139 -30.46 -62.99 1.60
C GLY A 139 -31.54 -62.82 2.68
N LEU A 140 -32.76 -63.28 2.37
CA LEU A 140 -33.90 -63.59 3.28
C LEU A 140 -34.47 -62.39 4.09
N SER A 141 -35.73 -61.94 3.99
CA SER A 141 -37.01 -62.48 3.49
C SER A 141 -37.78 -63.44 4.42
N MET A 142 -38.59 -62.87 5.33
CA MET A 142 -39.97 -63.32 5.67
C MET A 142 -40.75 -62.19 6.42
N ASP A 143 -42.06 -62.38 6.62
CA ASP A 143 -43.02 -61.59 7.44
C ASP A 143 -43.69 -60.36 6.81
N GLN A 144 -44.87 -60.58 6.21
CA GLN A 144 -45.58 -59.60 5.38
C GLN A 144 -46.42 -58.53 6.10
N ASP A 145 -46.69 -58.65 7.41
CA ASP A 145 -47.29 -57.56 8.19
C ASP A 145 -46.26 -56.52 8.67
N ASN A 146 -45.00 -56.92 8.84
CA ASN A 146 -43.90 -55.97 8.99
C ASN A 146 -43.71 -55.19 7.67
N ASN A 147 -43.76 -55.87 6.51
CA ASN A 147 -43.61 -55.23 5.19
C ASN A 147 -44.52 -54.01 4.95
N ILE A 148 -45.73 -53.89 5.50
CA ILE A 148 -46.54 -52.67 5.31
C ILE A 148 -45.98 -51.50 6.14
N ARG A 149 -45.56 -51.78 7.38
CA ARG A 149 -44.92 -50.79 8.25
C ARG A 149 -43.52 -50.43 7.74
N ASP A 150 -42.79 -51.40 7.20
CA ASP A 150 -41.47 -51.22 6.62
C ASP A 150 -41.53 -50.58 5.23
N LEU A 151 -42.57 -50.78 4.42
CA LEU A 151 -42.79 -50.00 3.19
C LEU A 151 -43.18 -48.55 3.49
N LEU A 152 -43.93 -48.29 4.57
CA LEU A 152 -44.17 -46.92 5.04
C LEU A 152 -42.89 -46.27 5.56
N ARG A 153 -42.10 -47.01 6.33
CA ARG A 153 -40.81 -46.58 6.87
C ARG A 153 -39.78 -46.34 5.75
N PHE A 154 -39.65 -47.26 4.80
CA PHE A 154 -38.78 -47.14 3.63
C PHE A 154 -39.23 -46.00 2.72
N LYS A 155 -40.55 -45.80 2.54
CA LYS A 155 -41.08 -44.59 1.89
C LYS A 155 -40.67 -43.32 2.64
N GLU A 156 -40.73 -43.29 3.96
CA GLU A 156 -40.27 -42.15 4.75
C GLU A 156 -38.75 -41.94 4.68
N GLU A 157 -37.96 -43.02 4.71
CA GLU A 157 -36.50 -43.00 4.60
C GLU A 157 -36.07 -42.50 3.21
N VAL A 158 -36.62 -43.07 2.12
CA VAL A 158 -36.44 -42.57 0.74
C VAL A 158 -36.98 -41.15 0.54
N THR A 159 -38.03 -40.74 1.27
CA THR A 159 -38.51 -39.33 1.24
C THR A 159 -37.52 -38.40 1.95
N LYS A 160 -36.94 -38.82 3.07
CA LYS A 160 -35.89 -38.07 3.79
C LYS A 160 -34.61 -37.99 2.95
N GLU A 161 -34.19 -39.08 2.31
CA GLU A 161 -33.07 -39.11 1.38
C GLU A 161 -33.31 -38.19 0.18
N ARG A 162 -34.50 -38.25 -0.45
CA ARG A 162 -34.90 -37.31 -1.53
C ARG A 162 -34.79 -35.86 -1.07
N ASP A 163 -35.28 -35.54 0.12
CA ASP A 163 -35.32 -34.16 0.62
C ASP A 163 -33.94 -33.66 1.11
N GLN A 164 -33.07 -34.58 1.57
CA GLN A 164 -31.65 -34.32 1.81
C GLN A 164 -30.91 -34.05 0.49
N LEU A 165 -31.05 -34.93 -0.50
CA LEU A 165 -30.46 -34.77 -1.84
C LEU A 165 -30.97 -33.50 -2.54
N LEU A 166 -32.25 -33.14 -2.37
CA LEU A 166 -32.77 -31.85 -2.86
C LEU A 166 -32.13 -30.67 -2.12
N SER A 167 -31.94 -30.74 -0.79
CA SER A 167 -31.22 -29.71 -0.03
C SER A 167 -29.76 -29.58 -0.48
N GLU A 168 -29.09 -30.70 -0.78
CA GLU A 168 -27.73 -30.71 -1.31
C GLU A 168 -27.66 -30.16 -2.73
N VAL A 169 -28.57 -30.53 -3.62
CA VAL A 169 -28.67 -29.96 -4.98
C VAL A 169 -28.94 -28.45 -4.94
N VAL A 170 -29.71 -27.94 -3.97
CA VAL A 170 -29.88 -26.49 -3.76
C VAL A 170 -28.56 -25.84 -3.31
N LYS A 171 -27.91 -26.36 -2.27
CA LYS A 171 -26.60 -25.84 -1.79
C LYS A 171 -25.52 -25.87 -2.87
N LEU A 172 -25.47 -26.93 -3.67
CA LEU A 172 -24.53 -27.08 -4.78
C LEU A 172 -24.82 -26.09 -5.91
N ARG A 173 -26.09 -25.76 -6.18
CA ARG A 173 -26.47 -24.69 -7.13
C ARG A 173 -26.13 -23.29 -6.62
N GLU A 174 -26.33 -23.03 -5.32
CA GLU A 174 -25.95 -21.78 -4.67
C GLU A 174 -24.42 -21.59 -4.70
N ALA A 175 -23.65 -22.63 -4.35
CA ALA A 175 -22.20 -22.63 -4.44
C ALA A 175 -21.69 -22.47 -5.89
N LEU A 176 -22.31 -23.16 -6.86
CA LEU A 176 -21.98 -23.01 -8.28
C LEU A 176 -22.23 -21.59 -8.78
N ALA A 177 -23.33 -20.96 -8.37
CA ALA A 177 -23.63 -19.57 -8.70
C ALA A 177 -22.58 -18.60 -8.13
N GLN A 178 -22.22 -18.75 -6.84
CA GLN A 178 -21.18 -17.93 -6.20
C GLN A 178 -19.80 -18.08 -6.86
N VAL A 179 -19.42 -19.32 -7.21
CA VAL A 179 -18.15 -19.58 -7.93
C VAL A 179 -18.18 -18.98 -9.34
N THR A 180 -19.33 -19.02 -10.02
CA THR A 180 -19.49 -18.42 -11.36
C THR A 180 -19.41 -16.88 -11.29
N GLU A 181 -19.98 -16.26 -10.26
CA GLU A 181 -19.90 -14.82 -10.02
C GLU A 181 -18.45 -14.37 -9.72
N GLN A 182 -17.75 -15.11 -8.85
CA GLN A 182 -16.33 -14.88 -8.56
C GLN A 182 -15.42 -15.09 -9.78
N GLN A 183 -15.75 -16.06 -10.65
CA GLN A 183 -15.05 -16.24 -11.92
C GLN A 183 -15.23 -15.01 -12.83
N GLN A 184 -16.46 -14.50 -12.98
CA GLN A 184 -16.71 -13.31 -13.82
C GLN A 184 -16.06 -12.04 -13.26
N GLU A 185 -16.01 -11.86 -11.93
CA GLU A 185 -15.32 -10.73 -11.30
C GLU A 185 -13.80 -10.80 -11.50
N THR A 186 -13.21 -11.99 -11.35
CA THR A 186 -11.77 -12.20 -11.59
C THR A 186 -11.39 -12.14 -13.08
N GLU A 187 -12.26 -12.56 -13.99
CA GLU A 187 -12.08 -12.39 -15.44
C GLU A 187 -12.09 -10.90 -15.83
N ARG A 188 -13.02 -10.08 -15.31
CA ARG A 188 -13.01 -8.63 -15.54
C ARG A 188 -11.76 -7.95 -14.99
N SER A 189 -11.37 -8.27 -13.75
CA SER A 189 -10.16 -7.73 -13.14
C SER A 189 -8.89 -8.09 -13.93
N LYS A 190 -8.86 -9.30 -14.53
CA LYS A 190 -7.82 -9.71 -15.47
C LYS A 190 -7.84 -8.90 -16.77
N GLU A 191 -9.00 -8.65 -17.37
CA GLU A 191 -9.12 -7.83 -18.59
C GLU A 191 -8.68 -6.37 -18.35
N GLU A 192 -9.02 -5.78 -17.19
CA GLU A 192 -8.55 -4.46 -16.78
C GLU A 192 -7.02 -4.43 -16.58
N ALA A 193 -6.44 -5.48 -15.99
CA ALA A 193 -5.00 -5.64 -15.86
C ALA A 193 -4.30 -5.79 -17.23
N GLU A 194 -4.87 -6.56 -18.17
CA GLU A 194 -4.32 -6.71 -19.52
C GLU A 194 -4.42 -5.41 -20.34
N GLN A 195 -5.49 -4.63 -20.17
CA GLN A 195 -5.62 -3.30 -20.78
C GLN A 195 -4.60 -2.29 -20.23
N THR A 196 -4.39 -2.24 -18.91
CA THR A 196 -3.38 -1.35 -18.31
C THR A 196 -1.94 -1.76 -18.66
N ILE A 197 -1.65 -3.07 -18.73
CA ILE A 197 -0.37 -3.58 -19.26
C ILE A 197 -0.15 -3.13 -20.72
N SER A 198 -1.17 -3.22 -21.57
CA SER A 198 -1.10 -2.75 -22.96
C SER A 198 -0.85 -1.23 -23.05
N GLN A 199 -1.46 -0.43 -22.18
CA GLN A 199 -1.20 1.01 -22.10
C GLN A 199 0.25 1.29 -21.69
N PHE A 200 0.76 0.66 -20.63
CA PHE A 200 2.16 0.83 -20.21
C PHE A 200 3.17 0.36 -21.26
N GLN A 201 2.88 -0.70 -22.03
CA GLN A 201 3.73 -1.11 -23.15
C GLN A 201 3.81 -0.03 -24.24
N GLN A 202 2.69 0.65 -24.55
CA GLN A 202 2.68 1.77 -25.50
C GLN A 202 3.44 2.98 -24.95
N GLU A 203 3.29 3.31 -23.67
CA GLU A 203 4.06 4.39 -23.03
C GLU A 203 5.57 4.09 -23.04
N ILE A 204 5.99 2.88 -22.67
CA ILE A 204 7.40 2.45 -22.72
C ILE A 204 7.95 2.60 -24.13
N GLN A 205 7.20 2.17 -25.15
CA GLN A 205 7.61 2.30 -26.54
C GLN A 205 7.73 3.77 -26.99
N GLN A 206 6.83 4.66 -26.52
CA GLN A 206 6.94 6.11 -26.76
C GLN A 206 8.17 6.70 -26.07
N ARG A 207 8.39 6.43 -24.78
CA ARG A 207 9.56 6.89 -24.02
C ARG A 207 10.89 6.41 -24.63
N GLN A 208 10.95 5.17 -25.10
CA GLN A 208 12.12 4.63 -25.80
C GLN A 208 12.37 5.35 -27.14
N ASN A 209 11.31 5.68 -27.88
CA ASN A 209 11.41 6.49 -29.09
C ASN A 209 11.89 7.92 -28.80
N GLU A 210 11.39 8.56 -27.74
CA GLU A 210 11.87 9.88 -27.26
C GLU A 210 13.36 9.84 -26.88
N ALA A 211 13.77 8.88 -26.04
CA ALA A 211 15.16 8.69 -25.64
C ALA A 211 16.09 8.50 -26.85
N SER A 212 15.66 7.75 -27.88
CA SER A 212 16.44 7.59 -29.12
C SER A 212 16.60 8.89 -29.91
N ARG A 213 15.61 9.80 -29.87
CA ARG A 213 15.65 11.11 -30.53
C ARG A 213 16.59 12.06 -29.78
N GLU A 214 16.52 12.10 -28.45
CA GLU A 214 17.42 12.92 -27.64
C GLU A 214 18.86 12.42 -27.69
N SER A 215 19.11 11.10 -27.75
CA SER A 215 20.45 10.54 -27.99
C SER A 215 21.05 11.05 -29.31
N ARG A 216 20.28 11.01 -30.41
CA ARG A 216 20.72 11.50 -31.72
C ARG A 216 20.98 13.01 -31.75
N LYS A 217 20.17 13.80 -31.02
CA LYS A 217 20.41 15.25 -30.82
C LYS A 217 21.71 15.48 -30.03
N LYS A 218 21.89 14.78 -28.92
CA LYS A 218 23.10 14.85 -28.08
C LYS A 218 24.35 14.56 -28.91
N GLU A 219 24.39 13.45 -29.65
CA GLU A 219 25.54 13.13 -30.52
C GLU A 219 25.83 14.20 -31.57
N LYS A 220 24.80 14.86 -32.13
CA LYS A 220 24.96 15.95 -33.10
C LYS A 220 25.59 17.18 -32.43
N ILE A 221 25.10 17.56 -31.25
CA ILE A 221 25.64 18.67 -30.46
C ILE A 221 27.07 18.36 -29.98
N GLU A 222 27.37 17.13 -29.57
CA GLU A 222 28.73 16.71 -29.21
C GLU A 222 29.70 16.75 -30.40
N ARG A 223 29.23 16.46 -31.61
CA ARG A 223 30.02 16.61 -32.84
C ARG A 223 30.25 18.08 -33.21
N GLU A 224 29.23 18.92 -33.07
CA GLU A 224 29.33 20.37 -33.28
C GLU A 224 30.27 21.03 -32.27
N LEU A 225 30.18 20.65 -30.99
CA LEU A 225 31.06 21.14 -29.91
C LEU A 225 32.52 20.71 -30.15
N LYS A 226 32.76 19.45 -30.57
CA LYS A 226 34.10 18.97 -30.95
C LYS A 226 34.67 19.73 -32.15
N GLN A 227 33.86 20.08 -33.14
CA GLN A 227 34.31 20.90 -34.26
C GLN A 227 34.68 22.31 -33.78
N ILE A 228 33.82 22.97 -33.01
CA ILE A 228 34.06 24.31 -32.45
C ILE A 228 35.33 24.34 -31.57
N GLN A 229 35.60 23.27 -30.82
CA GLN A 229 36.85 23.13 -30.06
C GLN A 229 38.09 23.10 -30.97
N VAL A 230 38.07 22.29 -32.04
CA VAL A 230 39.17 22.22 -33.02
C VAL A 230 39.34 23.56 -33.76
N ASP A 231 38.24 24.21 -34.12
CA ASP A 231 38.26 25.54 -34.75
C ASP A 231 38.87 26.57 -33.79
N MET A 232 38.46 26.58 -32.52
CA MET A 232 39.02 27.46 -31.49
C MET A 232 40.52 27.20 -31.26
N ASP A 233 40.94 25.95 -31.14
CA ASP A 233 42.35 25.58 -30.95
C ASP A 233 43.21 26.00 -32.16
N SER A 234 42.70 25.83 -33.39
CA SER A 234 43.39 26.30 -34.60
C SER A 234 43.51 27.83 -34.62
N ARG A 235 42.44 28.60 -34.36
CA ARG A 235 42.51 30.06 -34.19
C ARG A 235 43.48 30.47 -33.09
N GLN A 236 43.55 29.72 -32.00
CA GLN A 236 44.50 29.98 -30.90
C GLN A 236 45.96 29.73 -31.33
N THR A 237 46.23 28.83 -32.29
CA THR A 237 47.56 28.70 -32.91
C THR A 237 47.87 29.83 -33.91
N GLU A 238 46.90 30.27 -34.71
CA GLU A 238 47.05 31.44 -35.60
C GLU A 238 47.36 32.72 -34.81
N ILE A 239 46.63 32.97 -33.72
CA ILE A 239 46.87 34.11 -32.83
C ILE A 239 48.30 34.08 -32.26
N LYS A 240 48.79 32.91 -31.84
CA LYS A 240 50.18 32.75 -31.35
C LYS A 240 51.21 33.02 -32.45
N ALA A 241 50.96 32.56 -33.68
CA ALA A 241 51.83 32.82 -34.83
C ALA A 241 51.86 34.32 -35.19
N LEU A 242 50.70 34.99 -35.21
CA LEU A 242 50.59 36.43 -35.46
C LEU A 242 51.24 37.26 -34.35
N GLN A 243 51.13 36.85 -33.08
CA GLN A 243 51.84 37.47 -31.96
C GLN A 243 53.36 37.35 -32.11
N GLN A 244 53.87 36.18 -32.50
CA GLN A 244 55.31 35.99 -32.78
C GLN A 244 55.78 36.83 -33.97
N TYR A 245 54.99 36.94 -35.03
CA TYR A 245 55.28 37.80 -36.18
C TYR A 245 55.34 39.28 -35.77
N MET A 246 54.32 39.76 -35.06
CA MET A 246 54.25 41.13 -34.54
C MET A 246 55.45 41.47 -33.64
N HIS A 247 55.88 40.52 -32.80
CA HIS A 247 57.06 40.70 -31.95
C HIS A 247 58.34 40.88 -32.75
N LYS A 248 58.58 40.03 -33.78
CA LYS A 248 59.75 40.14 -34.67
C LYS A 248 59.75 41.47 -35.43
N SER A 249 58.63 41.85 -36.04
CA SER A 249 58.51 43.13 -36.75
C SER A 249 58.75 44.33 -35.83
N LYS A 250 58.41 44.22 -34.53
CA LYS A 250 58.71 45.26 -33.53
C LYS A 250 60.20 45.34 -33.18
N GLU A 251 60.90 44.20 -33.09
CA GLU A 251 62.36 44.16 -32.90
C GLU A 251 63.11 44.72 -34.12
N GLU A 252 62.68 44.37 -35.33
CA GLU A 252 63.21 44.93 -36.58
C GLU A 252 62.99 46.45 -36.67
N LEU A 253 61.80 46.94 -36.30
CA LEU A 253 61.49 48.37 -36.29
C LEU A 253 62.33 49.13 -35.25
N GLN A 254 62.53 48.58 -34.05
CA GLN A 254 63.43 49.14 -33.04
C GLN A 254 64.90 49.19 -33.53
N ARG A 255 65.37 48.14 -34.22
CA ARG A 255 66.70 48.12 -34.84
C ARG A 255 66.84 49.19 -35.93
N LEU A 256 65.84 49.34 -36.79
CA LEU A 256 65.83 50.36 -37.85
C LEU A 256 65.77 51.79 -37.27
N GLU A 257 65.02 52.01 -36.19
CA GLU A 257 65.03 53.27 -35.45
C GLU A 257 66.41 53.60 -34.87
N GLN A 258 67.11 52.61 -34.31
CA GLN A 258 68.45 52.81 -33.79
C GLN A 258 69.44 53.17 -34.90
N GLN A 259 69.43 52.43 -36.02
CA GLN A 259 70.24 52.74 -37.20
C GLN A 259 69.92 54.14 -37.75
N LEU A 260 68.66 54.57 -37.74
CA LEU A 260 68.26 55.92 -38.15
C LEU A 260 68.79 57.01 -37.19
N LYS A 261 68.84 56.75 -35.87
CA LYS A 261 69.44 57.65 -34.87
C LYS A 261 70.96 57.76 -35.08
N GLU A 262 71.64 56.65 -35.30
CA GLU A 262 73.08 56.60 -35.60
C GLU A 262 73.43 57.35 -36.89
N GLN A 263 72.66 57.15 -37.97
CA GLN A 263 72.83 57.88 -39.23
C GLN A 263 72.55 59.38 -39.11
N LYS A 264 71.58 59.81 -38.30
CA LYS A 264 71.38 61.24 -38.00
C LYS A 264 72.59 61.86 -37.30
N ILE A 265 73.14 61.19 -36.29
CA ILE A 265 74.34 61.66 -35.56
C ILE A 265 75.56 61.75 -36.50
N LEU A 266 75.73 60.81 -37.43
CA LEU A 266 76.78 60.87 -38.45
C LEU A 266 76.57 62.04 -39.41
N ASN A 267 75.34 62.27 -39.88
CA ASN A 267 75.02 63.36 -40.80
C ASN A 267 75.19 64.75 -40.13
N GLU A 268 74.82 64.88 -38.85
CA GLU A 268 75.08 66.10 -38.06
C GLU A 268 76.58 66.40 -37.87
N ARG A 269 77.43 65.37 -37.79
CA ARG A 269 78.90 65.54 -37.76
C ARG A 269 79.42 65.99 -39.12
N ALA A 270 79.03 65.30 -40.19
CA ALA A 270 79.40 65.66 -41.55
C ALA A 270 78.95 67.08 -41.94
N ALA A 271 77.78 67.52 -41.49
CA ALA A 271 77.31 68.90 -41.67
C ALA A 271 78.21 69.93 -40.95
N LYS A 272 78.61 69.67 -39.70
CA LYS A 272 79.52 70.54 -38.94
C LYS A 272 80.94 70.56 -39.53
N GLU A 273 81.41 69.45 -40.06
CA GLU A 273 82.67 69.39 -40.81
C GLU A 273 82.57 70.22 -42.11
N LEU A 274 81.47 70.10 -42.86
CA LEU A 274 81.20 70.91 -44.05
C LEU A 274 81.14 72.41 -43.74
N GLU A 275 80.46 72.82 -42.66
CA GLU A 275 80.43 74.21 -42.19
C GLU A 275 81.85 74.73 -41.86
N GLN A 276 82.70 73.91 -41.20
CA GLN A 276 84.09 74.26 -40.93
C GLN A 276 84.91 74.41 -42.22
N PHE A 277 84.73 73.52 -43.20
CA PHE A 277 85.39 73.63 -44.50
C PHE A 277 84.91 74.85 -45.29
N GLN A 278 83.61 75.17 -45.26
CA GLN A 278 83.05 76.39 -45.87
C GLN A 278 83.62 77.66 -45.23
N MET A 279 83.66 77.75 -43.90
CA MET A 279 84.25 78.88 -43.18
C MET A 279 85.75 79.02 -43.44
N ARG A 280 86.48 77.91 -43.67
CA ARG A 280 87.90 77.95 -44.07
C ARG A 280 88.07 78.39 -45.53
N ASN A 281 87.20 77.92 -46.43
CA ASN A 281 87.21 78.31 -47.85
C ASN A 281 86.93 79.81 -48.01
N PHE A 282 85.91 80.33 -47.32
CA PHE A 282 85.57 81.76 -47.31
C PHE A 282 86.74 82.65 -46.85
N LYS A 283 87.49 82.24 -45.83
CA LYS A 283 88.72 82.95 -45.39
C LYS A 283 89.80 82.97 -46.47
N LEU A 284 90.10 81.80 -47.06
CA LEU A 284 91.08 81.69 -48.15
C LEU A 284 90.64 82.51 -49.38
N GLN A 285 89.34 82.58 -49.67
CA GLN A 285 88.81 83.43 -50.73
C GLN A 285 89.02 84.92 -50.41
N GLN A 286 88.70 85.36 -49.19
CA GLN A 286 88.93 86.75 -48.74
C GLN A 286 90.43 87.13 -48.77
N GLU A 287 91.32 86.22 -48.36
CA GLU A 287 92.78 86.41 -48.47
C GLU A 287 93.22 86.54 -49.94
N ASN A 288 92.66 85.71 -50.84
CA ASN A 288 92.97 85.75 -52.27
C ASN A 288 92.41 87.01 -52.98
N GLU A 289 91.23 87.49 -52.56
CA GLU A 289 90.66 88.78 -52.99
C GLU A 289 91.53 89.96 -52.53
N GLN A 290 92.04 89.94 -51.30
CA GLN A 290 93.00 90.94 -50.81
C GLN A 290 94.33 90.92 -51.60
N HIS A 291 94.88 89.74 -51.87
CA HIS A 291 96.08 89.61 -52.71
C HIS A 291 95.83 90.11 -54.15
N SER A 292 94.64 89.86 -54.71
CA SER A 292 94.26 90.36 -56.04
C SER A 292 94.21 91.89 -56.09
N LEU A 293 93.62 92.53 -55.08
CA LEU A 293 93.58 94.00 -54.96
C LEU A 293 94.99 94.62 -54.85
N VAL A 294 95.92 93.98 -54.12
CA VAL A 294 97.32 94.44 -54.04
C VAL A 294 98.02 94.31 -55.39
N CYS A 295 97.81 93.22 -56.12
CA CYS A 295 98.32 93.06 -57.48
C CYS A 295 97.76 94.11 -58.46
N GLU A 296 96.48 94.46 -58.34
CA GLU A 296 95.86 95.48 -59.18
C GLU A 296 96.40 96.89 -58.89
N GLN A 297 96.62 97.25 -57.62
CA GLN A 297 97.28 98.50 -57.23
C GLN A 297 98.70 98.61 -57.81
N LEU A 298 99.49 97.54 -57.75
CA LEU A 298 100.83 97.48 -58.37
C LEU A 298 100.77 97.56 -59.90
N SER A 299 99.71 97.05 -60.53
CA SER A 299 99.47 97.22 -61.97
C SER A 299 99.14 98.67 -62.33
N GLN A 300 98.33 99.35 -61.52
CA GLN A 300 97.97 100.76 -61.73
C GLN A 300 99.17 101.70 -61.54
N GLU A 301 100.05 101.46 -60.55
CA GLU A 301 101.33 102.18 -60.45
C GLU A 301 102.20 102.02 -61.71
N ASN A 302 102.30 100.80 -62.25
CA ASN A 302 103.07 100.55 -63.47
C ASN A 302 102.44 101.24 -64.69
N GLN A 303 101.11 101.33 -64.77
CA GLN A 303 100.43 102.08 -65.83
C GLN A 303 100.63 103.59 -65.70
N GLN A 304 100.65 104.15 -64.48
CA GLN A 304 100.99 105.57 -64.26
C GLN A 304 102.44 105.86 -64.68
N LYS A 305 103.40 105.01 -64.29
CA LYS A 305 104.81 105.12 -64.69
C LYS A 305 105.04 104.93 -66.20
N ALA A 306 104.12 104.26 -66.91
CA ALA A 306 104.15 104.11 -68.36
C ALA A 306 103.61 105.32 -69.15
N LEU A 307 102.88 106.24 -68.49
CA LEU A 307 102.22 107.39 -69.14
C LEU A 307 103.08 108.66 -69.19
N GLU A 308 104.21 108.72 -68.47
CA GLU A 308 105.11 109.88 -68.46
C GLU A 308 106.02 109.99 -69.70
N LEU A 309 105.90 109.08 -70.67
CA LEU A 309 106.96 108.82 -71.67
C LEU A 309 106.50 108.82 -73.15
N LYS A 310 105.71 109.82 -73.58
CA LYS A 310 105.50 110.16 -75.01
C LYS A 310 104.97 111.60 -75.24
N VAL A 311 105.72 112.41 -76.01
CA VAL A 311 105.44 113.83 -76.27
C VAL A 311 105.88 114.23 -77.70
N CYS A 312 105.20 115.22 -78.31
CA CYS A 312 105.48 115.92 -79.60
C CYS A 312 105.26 115.16 -80.95
N LEU A 313 105.12 115.83 -82.12
CA LEU A 313 104.30 116.99 -82.58
C LEU A 313 104.69 117.42 -84.03
N CYS A 314 103.75 117.52 -84.99
CA CYS A 314 103.75 118.36 -86.23
C CYS A 314 102.65 117.92 -87.25
N GLY A 315 102.23 118.68 -88.28
CA GLY A 315 102.35 120.15 -88.48
C GLY A 315 102.19 120.71 -89.93
N TRP A 316 100.98 121.14 -90.32
CA TRP A 316 100.65 122.17 -91.36
C TRP A 316 100.89 121.86 -92.89
N SER A 317 100.60 122.83 -93.78
CA SER A 317 100.16 122.72 -95.21
C SER A 317 100.77 123.87 -96.11
N PRO A 318 100.32 124.30 -97.34
CA PRO A 318 99.18 123.95 -98.25
C PRO A 318 99.43 123.99 -99.82
N GLN A 319 98.35 123.87 -100.64
CA GLN A 319 98.11 124.48 -102.00
C GLN A 319 98.93 124.03 -103.26
N GLU A 320 98.52 124.16 -104.56
CA GLU A 320 97.22 124.43 -105.26
C GLU A 320 97.24 124.01 -106.79
N GLN A 321 96.13 124.24 -107.52
CA GLN A 321 95.89 124.32 -108.99
C GLN A 321 96.69 123.50 -110.04
N ILE A 322 96.07 122.41 -110.56
CA ILE A 322 96.07 122.06 -112.01
C ILE A 322 94.68 121.49 -112.40
N HIS A 323 93.76 122.31 -112.88
CA HIS A 323 92.43 121.84 -113.33
C HIS A 323 92.43 121.10 -114.68
N LYS A 324 91.28 120.49 -115.04
CA LYS A 324 90.95 119.82 -116.32
C LYS A 324 91.50 118.40 -116.57
N LYS A 325 92.17 117.79 -115.59
CA LYS A 325 91.99 116.34 -115.34
C LYS A 325 91.30 116.04 -114.01
N LEU A 326 91.33 117.01 -113.09
CA LEU A 326 90.64 116.96 -111.81
C LEU A 326 89.14 116.67 -111.96
N HIS A 327 88.41 117.31 -112.89
CA HIS A 327 86.95 117.12 -113.01
C HIS A 327 86.48 115.65 -113.16
N GLN A 328 87.09 114.84 -114.03
CA GLN A 328 86.71 113.42 -114.13
C GLN A 328 87.07 112.61 -112.87
N ILE A 329 88.13 113.00 -112.15
CA ILE A 329 88.52 112.38 -110.87
C ILE A 329 87.64 112.91 -109.73
N GLU A 330 87.12 114.14 -109.81
CA GLU A 330 86.17 114.75 -108.87
C GLU A 330 84.78 114.16 -109.04
N ASP A 331 84.33 113.94 -110.28
CA ASP A 331 83.07 113.27 -110.60
C ASP A 331 83.14 111.79 -110.14
N GLN A 332 84.22 111.06 -110.48
CA GLN A 332 84.44 109.70 -109.96
C GLN A 332 84.62 109.65 -108.44
N LYS A 333 85.24 110.67 -107.83
CA LYS A 333 85.34 110.80 -106.37
C LYS A 333 83.99 111.09 -105.74
N ALA A 334 83.14 111.88 -106.37
CA ALA A 334 81.78 112.18 -105.92
C ALA A 334 80.88 110.95 -106.04
N GLU A 335 80.97 110.18 -107.13
CA GLU A 335 80.34 108.87 -107.26
C GLU A 335 80.83 107.90 -106.18
N VAL A 336 82.14 107.81 -105.94
CA VAL A 336 82.71 106.97 -104.87
C VAL A 336 82.35 107.46 -103.47
N GLU A 337 82.22 108.77 -103.23
CA GLU A 337 81.75 109.33 -101.96
C GLU A 337 80.25 109.13 -101.78
N GLN A 338 79.43 109.19 -102.85
CA GLN A 338 78.01 108.85 -102.82
C GLN A 338 77.79 107.34 -102.62
N HIS A 339 78.62 106.49 -103.22
CA HIS A 339 78.65 105.05 -102.95
C HIS A 339 79.10 104.74 -101.52
N LYS A 340 80.12 105.45 -101.01
CA LYS A 340 80.56 105.35 -99.61
C LYS A 340 79.47 105.80 -98.63
N GLU A 341 78.72 106.86 -98.94
CA GLU A 341 77.65 107.36 -98.07
C GLU A 341 76.40 106.47 -98.15
N THR A 342 76.06 105.91 -99.30
CA THR A 342 74.99 104.90 -99.41
C THR A 342 75.38 103.58 -98.74
N LEU A 343 76.62 103.11 -98.87
CA LEU A 343 77.14 101.96 -98.13
C LEU A 343 77.15 102.20 -96.62
N LYS A 344 77.58 103.37 -96.13
CA LYS A 344 77.42 103.74 -94.71
C LYS A 344 75.96 103.67 -94.25
N ASN A 345 75.03 104.19 -95.04
CA ASN A 345 73.60 104.18 -94.68
C ASN A 345 73.02 102.76 -94.70
N GLN A 346 73.49 101.89 -95.60
CA GLN A 346 73.16 100.45 -95.59
C GLN A 346 73.77 99.74 -94.36
N ILE A 347 75.03 100.04 -94.00
CA ILE A 347 75.67 99.52 -92.78
C ILE A 347 74.90 99.97 -91.54
N LEU A 348 74.57 101.26 -91.42
CA LEU A 348 73.74 101.79 -90.32
C LEU A 348 72.32 101.20 -90.29
N GLY A 349 71.77 100.79 -91.44
CA GLY A 349 70.52 100.04 -91.53
C GLY A 349 70.68 98.63 -90.94
N LEU A 350 71.64 97.87 -91.45
CA LEU A 350 71.95 96.51 -91.00
C LEU A 350 72.38 96.46 -89.53
N GLU A 351 73.11 97.45 -89.03
CA GLU A 351 73.46 97.59 -87.61
C GLU A 351 72.21 97.77 -86.74
N ARG A 352 71.23 98.57 -87.19
CA ARG A 352 69.94 98.75 -86.49
C ARG A 352 69.07 97.50 -86.55
N GLU A 353 69.09 96.75 -87.67
CA GLU A 353 68.38 95.47 -87.81
C GLU A 353 69.00 94.38 -86.94
N VAL A 354 70.33 94.28 -86.90
CA VAL A 354 71.05 93.39 -85.98
C VAL A 354 70.77 93.76 -84.52
N GLU A 355 70.73 95.05 -84.19
CA GLU A 355 70.44 95.53 -82.84
C GLU A 355 68.97 95.31 -82.43
N SER A 356 68.01 95.43 -83.35
CA SER A 356 66.61 95.09 -83.08
C SER A 356 66.41 93.56 -82.96
N SER A 357 67.10 92.77 -83.79
CA SER A 357 67.11 91.31 -83.72
C SER A 357 67.70 90.79 -82.40
N LYS A 358 68.81 91.36 -81.92
CA LYS A 358 69.36 91.07 -80.58
C LYS A 358 68.36 91.37 -79.48
N LYS A 359 67.70 92.53 -79.52
CA LYS A 359 66.68 92.93 -78.54
C LYS A 359 65.47 91.99 -78.56
N GLN A 360 65.03 91.55 -79.73
CA GLN A 360 63.99 90.54 -79.83
C GLN A 360 64.44 89.19 -79.24
N ALA A 361 65.64 88.72 -79.57
CA ALA A 361 66.18 87.48 -79.02
C ALA A 361 66.36 87.52 -77.49
N GLU A 362 66.68 88.69 -76.91
CA GLU A 362 66.67 88.89 -75.46
C GLU A 362 65.26 88.83 -74.85
N LEU A 363 64.24 89.36 -75.52
CA LEU A 363 62.84 89.29 -75.07
C LEU A 363 62.32 87.85 -75.16
N ASP A 364 62.58 87.17 -76.28
CA ASP A 364 62.19 85.77 -76.51
C ASP A 364 62.87 84.85 -75.48
N LYS A 365 64.15 85.09 -75.16
CA LYS A 365 64.85 84.36 -74.10
C LYS A 365 64.20 84.59 -72.73
N LYS A 366 63.88 85.84 -72.38
CA LYS A 366 63.20 86.16 -71.11
C LYS A 366 61.82 85.46 -71.03
N ALA A 367 61.07 85.42 -72.13
CA ALA A 367 59.81 84.70 -72.21
C ALA A 367 59.98 83.18 -72.08
N MET A 368 61.02 82.57 -72.67
CA MET A 368 61.33 81.15 -72.47
C MET A 368 61.72 80.85 -71.01
N ASP A 369 62.57 81.69 -70.39
CA ASP A 369 62.96 81.54 -68.99
C ASP A 369 61.74 81.67 -68.04
N GLU A 370 60.77 82.54 -68.38
CA GLU A 370 59.50 82.70 -67.64
C GLU A 370 58.60 81.44 -67.79
N LEU A 371 58.35 80.99 -69.03
CA LEU A 371 57.54 79.79 -69.31
C LEU A 371 58.14 78.51 -68.69
N LEU A 372 59.47 78.40 -68.63
CA LEU A 372 60.14 77.29 -67.95
C LEU A 372 59.86 77.28 -66.43
N ARG A 373 59.84 78.47 -65.78
CA ARG A 373 59.45 78.61 -64.36
C ARG A 373 57.98 78.28 -64.15
N GLU A 374 57.08 78.78 -64.99
CA GLU A 374 55.65 78.47 -64.91
C GLU A 374 55.42 76.96 -65.02
N ARG A 375 56.06 76.30 -65.99
CA ARG A 375 56.07 74.84 -66.14
C ARG A 375 56.58 74.14 -64.89
N ASP A 376 57.66 74.59 -64.25
CA ASP A 376 58.17 73.97 -63.01
C ASP A 376 57.23 74.16 -61.81
N ILE A 377 56.58 75.32 -61.72
CA ILE A 377 55.58 75.62 -60.69
C ILE A 377 54.34 74.73 -60.91
N LEU A 378 53.85 74.64 -62.14
CA LEU A 378 52.74 73.75 -62.53
C LEU A 378 53.07 72.28 -62.29
N ASN A 379 54.26 71.81 -62.65
CA ASN A 379 54.69 70.43 -62.42
C ASN A 379 54.79 70.11 -60.91
N LYS A 380 55.38 71.02 -60.10
CA LYS A 380 55.40 70.90 -58.64
C LYS A 380 54.00 70.90 -58.02
N ASN A 381 53.07 71.70 -58.56
CA ASN A 381 51.69 71.74 -58.07
C ASN A 381 50.88 70.52 -58.50
N MET A 382 51.09 70.00 -59.72
CA MET A 382 50.54 68.72 -60.18
C MET A 382 51.02 67.56 -59.30
N LEU A 383 52.32 67.48 -59.01
CA LEU A 383 52.89 66.47 -58.11
C LEU A 383 52.31 66.57 -56.69
N LYS A 384 52.10 67.78 -56.15
CA LYS A 384 51.40 67.96 -54.86
C LYS A 384 49.95 67.47 -54.94
N ALA A 385 49.22 67.80 -56.00
CA ALA A 385 47.83 67.37 -56.21
C ALA A 385 47.73 65.85 -56.31
N VAL A 386 48.53 65.20 -57.16
CA VAL A 386 48.58 63.73 -57.30
C VAL A 386 48.89 63.06 -55.96
N ASN A 387 49.86 63.57 -55.19
CA ASN A 387 50.18 63.03 -53.87
C ASN A 387 49.05 63.24 -52.84
N ALA A 388 48.25 64.30 -52.95
CA ALA A 388 47.07 64.51 -52.11
C ALA A 388 45.92 63.56 -52.51
N THR A 389 45.66 63.42 -53.82
CA THR A 389 44.66 62.48 -54.36
C THR A 389 45.00 61.04 -54.00
N GLN A 390 46.28 60.63 -54.08
CA GLN A 390 46.70 59.29 -53.68
C GLN A 390 46.43 59.01 -52.20
N LYS A 391 46.77 59.95 -51.31
CA LYS A 391 46.44 59.84 -49.88
C LYS A 391 44.93 59.72 -49.64
N GLN A 392 44.13 60.47 -50.39
CA GLN A 392 42.67 60.40 -50.30
C GLN A 392 42.12 59.05 -50.80
N ILE A 393 42.67 58.51 -51.88
CA ILE A 393 42.32 57.18 -52.41
C ILE A 393 42.63 56.09 -51.36
N ASP A 394 43.80 56.14 -50.73
CA ASP A 394 44.20 55.12 -49.75
C ASP A 394 43.40 55.24 -48.43
N LEU A 395 43.03 56.46 -48.03
CA LEU A 395 42.09 56.71 -46.93
C LEU A 395 40.69 56.15 -47.25
N VAL A 396 40.18 56.33 -48.47
CA VAL A 396 38.89 55.76 -48.91
C VAL A 396 38.91 54.23 -48.89
N LYS A 397 39.99 53.58 -49.37
CA LYS A 397 40.15 52.11 -49.28
C LYS A 397 40.09 51.62 -47.83
N LEU A 398 40.74 52.33 -46.91
CA LEU A 398 40.76 51.97 -45.49
C LEU A 398 39.37 52.12 -44.87
N HIS A 399 38.62 53.18 -45.22
CA HIS A 399 37.22 53.33 -44.81
C HIS A 399 36.30 52.28 -45.43
N GLU A 400 36.49 51.88 -46.69
CA GLU A 400 35.75 50.77 -47.30
C GLU A 400 36.02 49.44 -46.59
N GLN A 401 37.27 49.16 -46.21
CA GLN A 401 37.61 47.93 -45.51
C GLN A 401 37.00 47.91 -44.11
N ALA A 402 37.11 49.00 -43.35
CA ALA A 402 36.47 49.14 -42.04
C ALA A 402 34.95 49.04 -42.13
N LYS A 403 34.34 49.60 -43.19
CA LYS A 403 32.90 49.47 -43.46
C LYS A 403 32.50 48.00 -43.64
N ARG A 404 33.24 47.21 -44.43
CA ARG A 404 32.93 45.78 -44.66
C ARG A 404 32.99 44.97 -43.36
N THR A 405 34.01 45.19 -42.53
CA THR A 405 34.10 44.55 -41.20
C THR A 405 32.90 44.90 -40.31
N LEU A 406 32.46 46.15 -40.29
CA LEU A 406 31.26 46.55 -39.55
C LEU A 406 29.97 45.97 -40.15
N GLU A 407 29.86 45.82 -41.48
CA GLU A 407 28.72 45.15 -42.13
C GLU A 407 28.67 43.65 -41.79
N GLU A 408 29.82 42.98 -41.71
CA GLU A 408 29.96 41.59 -41.25
C GLU A 408 29.61 41.43 -39.76
N GLU A 409 30.12 42.29 -38.88
CA GLU A 409 29.75 42.33 -37.45
C GLU A 409 28.24 42.52 -37.26
N ILE A 410 27.64 43.51 -37.96
CA ILE A 410 26.20 43.76 -37.93
C ILE A 410 25.40 42.54 -38.39
N GLN A 411 25.90 41.76 -39.35
CA GLN A 411 25.22 40.52 -39.76
C GLN A 411 25.35 39.42 -38.70
N ASN A 412 26.53 39.24 -38.11
CA ASN A 412 26.74 38.30 -37.01
C ASN A 412 25.82 38.59 -35.80
N TYR A 413 25.64 39.87 -35.45
CA TYR A 413 24.71 40.28 -34.39
C TYR A 413 23.24 40.03 -34.73
N LYS A 414 22.81 40.19 -36.00
CA LYS A 414 21.45 39.83 -36.44
C LYS A 414 21.20 38.33 -36.34
N ASP A 415 22.16 37.52 -36.78
CA ASP A 415 22.04 36.06 -36.78
C ASP A 415 22.01 35.51 -35.35
N GLU A 416 22.83 36.06 -34.45
CA GLU A 416 22.77 35.74 -33.03
C GLU A 416 21.45 36.18 -32.39
N ALA A 417 20.98 37.41 -32.67
CA ALA A 417 19.66 37.85 -32.21
C ALA A 417 18.51 36.95 -32.73
N GLN A 418 18.66 36.34 -33.91
CA GLN A 418 17.71 35.36 -34.44
C GLN A 418 17.81 34.00 -33.71
N LYS A 419 19.00 33.55 -33.29
CA LYS A 419 19.17 32.37 -32.43
C LYS A 419 18.54 32.60 -31.05
N GLN A 420 18.84 33.72 -30.41
CA GLN A 420 18.29 34.09 -29.09
C GLN A 420 16.75 34.14 -29.11
N ARG A 421 16.14 34.72 -30.15
CA ARG A 421 14.67 34.67 -30.34
C ARG A 421 14.09 33.26 -30.43
N LYS A 422 14.79 32.31 -31.08
CA LYS A 422 14.36 30.90 -31.15
C LYS A 422 14.48 30.19 -29.80
N ILE A 423 15.53 30.50 -29.02
CA ILE A 423 15.72 29.98 -27.66
C ILE A 423 14.61 30.49 -26.73
N ILE A 424 14.34 31.81 -26.75
CA ILE A 424 13.25 32.42 -25.97
C ILE A 424 11.91 31.75 -26.29
N PHE A 425 11.54 31.64 -27.57
CA PHE A 425 10.27 31.00 -27.98
C PHE A 425 10.16 29.54 -27.51
N GLN A 426 11.26 28.78 -27.51
CA GLN A 426 11.25 27.40 -26.99
C GLN A 426 11.06 27.37 -25.45
N LEU A 427 11.72 28.27 -24.71
CA LEU A 427 11.57 28.41 -23.26
C LEU A 427 10.16 28.89 -22.86
N GLU A 428 9.55 29.79 -23.65
CA GLU A 428 8.15 30.22 -23.47
C GLU A 428 7.19 29.05 -23.66
N LYS A 429 7.40 28.23 -24.71
CA LYS A 429 6.61 27.02 -24.95
C LYS A 429 6.78 25.96 -23.86
N GLU A 430 7.96 25.84 -23.27
CA GLU A 430 8.21 24.94 -22.15
C GLU A 430 7.57 25.46 -20.85
N ARG A 431 7.68 26.76 -20.55
CA ARG A 431 6.95 27.45 -19.48
C ARG A 431 5.44 27.17 -19.58
N ASP A 432 4.85 27.38 -20.75
CA ASP A 432 3.41 27.23 -20.93
C ASP A 432 2.96 25.76 -20.84
N ARG A 433 3.81 24.80 -21.25
CA ARG A 433 3.60 23.38 -20.98
C ARG A 433 3.57 23.08 -19.47
N TYR A 434 4.54 23.59 -18.70
CA TYR A 434 4.60 23.36 -17.25
C TYR A 434 3.46 24.06 -16.50
N ILE A 435 2.98 25.23 -16.97
CA ILE A 435 1.78 25.89 -16.43
C ILE A 435 0.55 25.00 -16.60
N ASN A 436 0.34 24.42 -17.79
CA ASN A 436 -0.78 23.52 -18.05
C ASN A 436 -0.67 22.23 -17.22
N GLU A 437 0.52 21.61 -17.15
CA GLU A 437 0.76 20.41 -16.35
C GLU A 437 0.52 20.64 -14.85
N ALA A 438 0.92 21.80 -14.32
CA ALA A 438 0.62 22.20 -12.94
C ALA A 438 -0.88 22.45 -12.71
N SER A 439 -1.59 22.98 -13.71
CA SER A 439 -3.05 23.16 -13.65
C SER A 439 -3.79 21.82 -13.63
N ASP A 440 -3.44 20.89 -14.52
CA ASP A 440 -3.99 19.52 -14.57
C ASP A 440 -3.75 18.75 -13.26
N LEU A 441 -2.54 18.86 -12.69
CA LEU A 441 -2.21 18.26 -11.40
C LEU A 441 -3.01 18.90 -10.25
N THR A 442 -3.20 20.22 -10.28
CA THR A 442 -4.03 20.93 -9.28
C THR A 442 -5.50 20.49 -9.37
N GLN A 443 -6.05 20.35 -10.57
CA GLN A 443 -7.42 19.84 -10.76
C GLN A 443 -7.56 18.39 -10.25
N LYS A 444 -6.59 17.51 -10.54
CA LYS A 444 -6.58 16.14 -10.01
C LYS A 444 -6.51 16.10 -8.48
N VAL A 445 -5.73 16.98 -7.84
CA VAL A 445 -5.70 17.11 -6.37
C VAL A 445 -7.05 17.56 -5.81
N LEU A 446 -7.73 18.51 -6.45
CA LEU A 446 -9.05 18.97 -6.03
C LEU A 446 -10.11 17.86 -6.15
N MET A 447 -10.12 17.11 -7.26
CA MET A 447 -11.01 15.95 -7.44
C MET A 447 -10.74 14.87 -6.38
N ASN A 448 -9.48 14.53 -6.13
CA ASN A 448 -9.11 13.56 -5.08
C ASN A 448 -9.52 14.05 -3.68
N MET A 449 -9.47 15.35 -3.39
CA MET A 449 -9.98 15.93 -2.14
C MET A 449 -11.51 15.86 -2.01
N GLU A 450 -12.24 15.85 -3.12
CA GLU A 450 -13.69 15.69 -3.13
C GLU A 450 -14.08 14.23 -2.90
N ASP A 451 -13.43 13.30 -3.60
CA ASP A 451 -13.52 11.84 -3.38
C ASP A 451 -13.25 11.45 -1.92
N ILE A 452 -12.22 12.04 -1.29
CA ILE A 452 -11.90 11.82 0.13
C ILE A 452 -13.07 12.25 1.02
N LYS A 453 -13.65 13.45 0.83
CA LYS A 453 -14.81 13.91 1.62
C LYS A 453 -16.02 12.99 1.45
N THR A 454 -16.29 12.50 0.24
CA THR A 454 -17.37 11.55 -0.01
C THR A 454 -17.14 10.23 0.74
N ARG A 455 -15.91 9.72 0.75
CA ARG A 455 -15.53 8.51 1.51
C ARG A 455 -15.58 8.73 3.03
N GLU A 456 -15.16 9.90 3.52
CA GLU A 456 -15.27 10.28 4.94
C GLU A 456 -16.73 10.32 5.40
N MET A 457 -17.63 10.89 4.59
CA MET A 457 -19.06 10.90 4.85
C MET A 457 -19.67 9.48 4.88
N GLN A 458 -19.28 8.62 3.94
CA GLN A 458 -19.68 7.20 3.96
C GLN A 458 -19.17 6.48 5.22
N ILE A 459 -17.90 6.70 5.61
CA ILE A 459 -17.32 6.13 6.84
C ILE A 459 -18.07 6.61 8.09
N PHE A 460 -18.50 7.88 8.12
CA PHE A 460 -19.33 8.41 9.21
C PHE A 460 -20.69 7.71 9.28
N ASP A 461 -21.39 7.54 8.15
CA ASP A 461 -22.67 6.83 8.09
C ASP A 461 -22.56 5.36 8.48
N TYR A 462 -21.48 4.67 8.07
CA TYR A 462 -21.23 3.29 8.50
C TYR A 462 -20.93 3.21 10.00
N ARG A 463 -20.12 4.11 10.57
CA ARG A 463 -19.89 4.19 12.02
C ARG A 463 -21.18 4.42 12.81
N LYS A 464 -22.07 5.28 12.31
CA LYS A 464 -23.40 5.50 12.89
C LYS A 464 -24.25 4.22 12.87
N LYS A 465 -24.33 3.53 11.73
CA LYS A 465 -25.05 2.24 11.59
C LYS A 465 -24.49 1.15 12.50
N VAL A 466 -23.18 1.11 12.73
CA VAL A 466 -22.54 0.20 13.70
C VAL A 466 -22.99 0.52 15.12
N ALA A 467 -22.90 1.77 15.58
CA ALA A 467 -23.34 2.16 16.92
C ALA A 467 -24.86 1.92 17.15
N GLU A 468 -25.70 2.16 16.13
CA GLU A 468 -27.12 1.80 16.14
C GLU A 468 -27.38 0.28 16.20
N SER A 469 -26.42 -0.54 15.79
CA SER A 469 -26.52 -2.01 15.82
C SER A 469 -25.98 -2.58 17.14
N GLU A 470 -24.87 -2.04 17.67
CA GLU A 470 -24.32 -2.35 18.98
C GLU A 470 -25.32 -2.04 20.11
N THR A 471 -26.01 -0.90 20.03
CA THR A 471 -27.05 -0.52 21.00
C THR A 471 -28.25 -1.47 20.96
N LYS A 472 -28.71 -1.89 19.76
CA LYS A 472 -29.77 -2.91 19.60
C LYS A 472 -29.33 -4.28 20.13
N LEU A 473 -28.09 -4.70 19.84
CA LEU A 473 -27.52 -5.95 20.36
C LEU A 473 -27.49 -5.95 21.89
N LYS A 474 -27.06 -4.85 22.52
CA LYS A 474 -27.02 -4.70 23.97
C LYS A 474 -28.43 -4.69 24.60
N GLN A 475 -29.42 -4.10 23.94
CA GLN A 475 -30.82 -4.21 24.35
C GLN A 475 -31.32 -5.66 24.30
N GLN A 476 -31.00 -6.41 23.23
CA GLN A 476 -31.37 -7.84 23.11
C GLN A 476 -30.65 -8.72 24.15
N GLN A 477 -29.38 -8.45 24.45
CA GLN A 477 -28.63 -9.14 25.51
C GLN A 477 -29.32 -8.96 26.88
N ASN A 478 -29.64 -7.72 27.26
CA ASN A 478 -30.33 -7.43 28.52
C ASN A 478 -31.69 -8.14 28.61
N LEU A 479 -32.47 -8.18 27.51
CA LEU A 479 -33.76 -8.88 27.45
C LEU A 479 -33.59 -10.40 27.58
N TYR A 480 -32.59 -10.98 26.93
CA TYR A 480 -32.27 -12.41 27.04
C TYR A 480 -31.82 -12.78 28.46
N GLU A 481 -31.01 -11.95 29.11
CA GLU A 481 -30.58 -12.15 30.50
C GLU A 481 -31.76 -12.09 31.48
N ALA A 482 -32.69 -11.16 31.31
CA ALA A 482 -33.93 -11.09 32.09
C ALA A 482 -34.78 -12.36 31.92
N VAL A 483 -35.10 -12.76 30.69
CA VAL A 483 -35.88 -13.98 30.40
C VAL A 483 -35.17 -15.24 30.92
N ARG A 484 -33.84 -15.30 30.85
CA ARG A 484 -33.03 -16.38 31.41
C ARG A 484 -33.09 -16.41 32.94
N SER A 485 -33.09 -15.26 33.60
CA SER A 485 -33.28 -15.12 35.05
C SER A 485 -34.66 -15.62 35.47
N ASP A 486 -35.73 -15.14 34.82
CA ASP A 486 -37.11 -15.54 35.09
C ASP A 486 -37.31 -17.04 34.90
N ARG A 487 -36.81 -17.60 33.78
CA ARG A 487 -36.84 -19.04 33.52
C ARG A 487 -36.11 -19.85 34.61
N ASN A 488 -34.96 -19.37 35.09
CA ASN A 488 -34.22 -20.02 36.17
C ASN A 488 -35.00 -19.95 37.51
N LEU A 489 -35.65 -18.82 37.80
CA LEU A 489 -36.53 -18.64 38.96
C LEU A 489 -37.73 -19.59 38.91
N TYR A 490 -38.47 -19.63 37.79
CA TYR A 490 -39.58 -20.57 37.62
C TYR A 490 -39.12 -22.03 37.67
N SER A 491 -37.94 -22.36 37.13
CA SER A 491 -37.35 -23.69 37.24
C SER A 491 -37.03 -24.07 38.69
N LYS A 492 -36.61 -23.12 39.54
CA LYS A 492 -36.39 -23.34 40.97
C LYS A 492 -37.74 -23.57 41.68
N ASN A 493 -38.69 -22.66 41.48
CA ASN A 493 -40.01 -22.73 42.12
C ASN A 493 -40.76 -24.02 41.74
N LEU A 494 -40.57 -24.54 40.52
CA LEU A 494 -41.13 -25.81 40.07
C LEU A 494 -40.53 -27.01 40.82
N VAL A 495 -39.22 -26.99 41.10
CA VAL A 495 -38.57 -28.04 41.92
C VAL A 495 -39.04 -27.95 43.36
N GLU A 496 -39.10 -26.76 43.95
CA GLU A 496 -39.58 -26.57 45.34
C GLU A 496 -41.03 -27.05 45.50
N ALA A 497 -41.93 -26.70 44.56
CA ALA A 497 -43.31 -27.20 44.55
C ALA A 497 -43.41 -28.72 44.31
N GLN A 498 -42.51 -29.30 43.49
CA GLN A 498 -42.47 -30.75 43.28
C GLN A 498 -41.99 -31.49 44.55
N ASP A 499 -40.99 -30.95 45.24
CA ASP A 499 -40.50 -31.49 46.51
C ASP A 499 -41.59 -31.42 47.59
N GLU A 500 -42.31 -30.30 47.71
CA GLU A 500 -43.51 -30.18 48.56
C GLU A 500 -44.56 -31.24 48.21
N ILE A 501 -44.83 -31.47 46.93
CA ILE A 501 -45.75 -32.54 46.46
C ILE A 501 -45.24 -33.93 46.87
N THR A 502 -43.93 -34.20 46.84
CA THR A 502 -43.40 -35.51 47.29
C THR A 502 -43.52 -35.70 48.80
N GLU A 503 -43.24 -34.65 49.60
CA GLU A 503 -43.37 -34.71 51.06
C GLU A 503 -44.85 -34.77 51.49
N MET A 504 -45.77 -34.11 50.76
CA MET A 504 -47.21 -34.26 50.99
C MET A 504 -47.71 -35.66 50.59
N LYS A 505 -47.19 -36.28 49.52
CA LYS A 505 -47.44 -37.69 49.20
C LYS A 505 -46.89 -38.63 50.28
N ARG A 506 -45.73 -38.33 50.87
CA ARG A 506 -45.15 -39.08 51.99
C ARG A 506 -46.02 -38.98 53.24
N LYS A 507 -46.43 -37.77 53.63
CA LYS A 507 -47.36 -37.51 54.74
C LYS A 507 -48.69 -38.21 54.53
N LEU A 508 -49.25 -38.15 53.32
CA LEU A 508 -50.46 -38.89 52.95
C LEU A 508 -50.27 -40.40 53.16
N LYS A 509 -49.18 -41.00 52.66
CA LYS A 509 -48.91 -42.43 52.83
C LYS A 509 -48.75 -42.85 54.30
N ILE A 510 -48.09 -42.02 55.11
CA ILE A 510 -47.99 -42.23 56.57
C ILE A 510 -49.40 -42.16 57.21
N MET A 511 -50.22 -41.20 56.81
CA MET A 511 -51.60 -41.07 57.30
C MET A 511 -52.51 -42.22 56.84
N THR A 512 -52.34 -42.74 55.61
CA THR A 512 -53.02 -43.95 55.14
C THR A 512 -52.66 -45.15 56.01
N HIS A 513 -51.37 -45.39 56.25
CA HIS A 513 -50.93 -46.44 57.19
C HIS A 513 -51.48 -46.23 58.60
N LYS A 514 -51.61 -44.98 59.08
CA LYS A 514 -52.22 -44.67 60.38
C LYS A 514 -53.73 -44.95 60.41
N VAL A 515 -54.44 -44.65 59.32
CA VAL A 515 -55.85 -44.98 59.13
C VAL A 515 -56.06 -46.49 59.06
N ASP A 516 -55.17 -47.23 58.39
CA ASP A 516 -55.27 -48.69 58.29
C ASP A 516 -54.95 -49.38 59.62
N GLN A 517 -53.96 -48.91 60.38
CA GLN A 517 -53.75 -49.32 61.78
C GLN A 517 -55.01 -49.10 62.63
N LEU A 518 -55.69 -47.96 62.47
CA LEU A 518 -56.92 -47.67 63.21
C LEU A 518 -58.09 -48.56 62.75
N LYS A 519 -58.18 -48.94 61.47
CA LYS A 519 -59.13 -49.96 60.99
C LYS A 519 -58.84 -51.33 61.57
N GLU A 520 -57.58 -51.74 61.65
CA GLU A 520 -57.16 -53.01 62.28
C GLU A 520 -57.50 -53.01 63.78
N GLU A 521 -57.24 -51.90 64.49
CA GLU A 521 -57.67 -51.73 65.89
C GLU A 521 -59.19 -51.79 66.05
N ILE A 522 -59.96 -51.16 65.16
CA ILE A 522 -61.42 -51.18 65.18
C ILE A 522 -61.91 -52.61 64.92
N SER A 523 -61.42 -53.27 63.87
CA SER A 523 -61.82 -54.64 63.52
C SER A 523 -61.44 -55.65 64.61
N ALA A 524 -60.29 -55.47 65.29
CA ALA A 524 -59.92 -56.25 66.45
C ALA A 524 -60.87 -56.03 67.64
N LYS A 525 -61.30 -54.78 67.89
CA LYS A 525 -62.31 -54.43 68.92
C LYS A 525 -63.69 -54.97 68.56
N GLU A 526 -64.10 -54.93 67.28
CA GLU A 526 -65.34 -55.54 66.78
C GLU A 526 -65.32 -57.06 66.90
N ALA A 527 -64.20 -57.71 66.59
CA ALA A 527 -64.02 -59.16 66.77
C ALA A 527 -64.01 -59.56 68.26
N ALA A 528 -63.46 -58.72 69.14
CA ALA A 528 -63.56 -58.91 70.59
C ALA A 528 -65.01 -58.77 71.08
N LEU A 529 -65.72 -57.73 70.64
CA LEU A 529 -67.15 -57.51 70.93
C LEU A 529 -68.03 -58.64 70.36
N GLY A 530 -67.66 -59.21 69.21
CA GLY A 530 -68.30 -60.39 68.61
C GLY A 530 -68.11 -61.64 69.45
N LYS A 531 -66.89 -61.88 69.98
CA LYS A 531 -66.63 -62.95 70.95
C LYS A 531 -67.40 -62.72 72.25
N GLU A 532 -67.52 -61.48 72.73
CA GLU A 532 -68.28 -61.15 73.93
C GLU A 532 -69.79 -61.37 73.74
N LYS A 533 -70.35 -60.99 72.58
CA LYS A 533 -71.74 -61.33 72.19
C LYS A 533 -71.96 -62.84 72.17
N LEU A 534 -71.10 -63.60 71.49
CA LEU A 534 -71.14 -65.07 71.48
C LEU A 534 -71.01 -65.67 72.89
N TYR A 535 -70.22 -65.07 73.77
CA TYR A 535 -70.11 -65.49 75.17
C TYR A 535 -71.39 -65.21 75.98
N VAL A 536 -72.06 -64.09 75.73
CA VAL A 536 -73.36 -63.75 76.33
C VAL A 536 -74.48 -64.64 75.78
N GLU A 537 -74.46 -65.01 74.51
CA GLU A 537 -75.38 -65.98 73.90
C GLU A 537 -75.14 -67.39 74.45
N LEU A 538 -73.88 -67.84 74.53
CA LEU A 538 -73.51 -69.11 75.15
C LEU A 538 -73.93 -69.17 76.63
N LYS A 539 -73.83 -68.05 77.36
CA LYS A 539 -74.31 -67.90 78.74
C LYS A 539 -75.84 -68.00 78.83
N HIS A 540 -76.59 -67.46 77.86
CA HIS A 540 -78.05 -67.64 77.77
C HIS A 540 -78.46 -69.07 77.40
N ILE A 541 -77.66 -69.77 76.59
CA ILE A 541 -77.88 -71.19 76.23
C ILE A 541 -77.60 -72.09 77.44
N LEU A 542 -76.52 -71.84 78.18
CA LEU A 542 -76.19 -72.54 79.43
C LEU A 542 -77.25 -72.31 80.52
N ALA A 543 -77.86 -71.12 80.58
CA ALA A 543 -78.98 -70.82 81.47
C ALA A 543 -80.30 -71.54 81.10
N ARG A 544 -80.33 -72.37 80.03
CA ARG A 544 -81.48 -73.18 79.60
C ARG A 544 -81.29 -74.69 79.77
N GLN A 545 -80.22 -75.15 80.44
CA GLN A 545 -80.08 -76.56 80.85
C GLN A 545 -80.42 -76.75 82.34
N PRO A 546 -81.16 -77.82 82.71
CA PRO A 546 -81.57 -78.06 84.10
C PRO A 546 -80.40 -78.52 84.98
N GLY A 547 -80.42 -78.09 86.25
CA GLY A 547 -79.37 -78.32 87.25
C GLY A 547 -79.38 -79.70 87.94
N PRO A 548 -78.46 -79.93 88.90
CA PRO A 548 -78.11 -81.28 89.39
C PRO A 548 -79.19 -82.07 90.12
N GLU A 549 -80.23 -81.42 90.66
CA GLU A 549 -81.27 -82.05 91.50
C GLU A 549 -82.02 -83.17 90.75
N ALA A 550 -82.14 -83.06 89.42
CA ALA A 550 -82.72 -84.09 88.56
C ALA A 550 -81.84 -85.36 88.42
N ALA A 551 -80.53 -85.26 88.68
CA ALA A 551 -79.61 -86.39 88.59
C ALA A 551 -79.62 -87.26 89.87
N GLU A 552 -79.69 -86.63 91.05
CA GLU A 552 -79.66 -87.36 92.33
C GLU A 552 -80.91 -88.22 92.54
N GLN A 553 -82.10 -87.71 92.22
CA GLN A 553 -83.34 -88.51 92.30
C GLN A 553 -83.28 -89.73 91.36
N LEU A 554 -82.71 -89.58 90.16
CA LEU A 554 -82.52 -90.68 89.20
C LEU A 554 -81.54 -91.75 89.70
N GLN A 555 -80.55 -91.36 90.53
CA GLN A 555 -79.62 -92.29 91.16
C GLN A 555 -80.30 -93.10 92.29
N ILE A 556 -81.16 -92.46 93.09
CA ILE A 556 -81.97 -93.14 94.13
C ILE A 556 -82.89 -94.17 93.47
N TYR A 557 -83.68 -93.78 92.46
CA TYR A 557 -84.57 -94.72 91.77
C TYR A 557 -83.81 -95.88 91.10
N ARG A 558 -82.62 -95.64 90.52
CA ARG A 558 -81.77 -96.72 89.97
C ARG A 558 -81.25 -97.71 91.02
N HIS A 559 -81.06 -97.28 92.27
CA HIS A 559 -80.65 -98.18 93.34
C HIS A 559 -81.81 -99.07 93.79
N THR A 560 -82.97 -98.48 94.10
CA THR A 560 -84.19 -99.20 94.51
C THR A 560 -84.66 -100.20 93.45
N LEU A 561 -84.57 -99.83 92.16
CA LEU A 561 -84.93 -100.73 91.06
C LEU A 561 -83.99 -101.96 90.98
N ARG A 562 -82.69 -101.79 91.27
CA ARG A 562 -81.72 -102.89 91.30
C ARG A 562 -82.00 -103.89 92.42
N GLU A 563 -82.42 -103.42 93.59
CA GLU A 563 -82.78 -104.30 94.71
C GLU A 563 -84.08 -105.08 94.43
N LYS A 564 -85.12 -104.40 93.92
CA LYS A 564 -86.37 -105.07 93.54
C LYS A 564 -86.18 -106.07 92.39
N THR A 565 -85.26 -105.80 91.47
CA THR A 565 -84.87 -106.77 90.40
C THR A 565 -84.15 -108.00 90.96
N LYS A 566 -83.39 -107.89 92.06
CA LYS A 566 -82.82 -109.06 92.75
C LYS A 566 -83.91 -109.89 93.44
N GLN A 567 -84.83 -109.24 94.16
CA GLN A 567 -85.94 -109.93 94.83
C GLN A 567 -86.83 -110.71 93.83
N LEU A 568 -87.13 -110.10 92.68
CA LEU A 568 -87.90 -110.76 91.61
C LEU A 568 -87.21 -112.00 91.03
N LYS A 569 -85.87 -112.05 90.97
CA LYS A 569 -85.15 -113.24 90.50
C LYS A 569 -85.25 -114.43 91.45
N VAL A 570 -85.27 -114.20 92.76
CA VAL A 570 -85.39 -115.29 93.76
C VAL A 570 -86.79 -115.91 93.71
N LEU A 571 -87.83 -115.07 93.74
CA LEU A 571 -89.23 -115.51 93.58
C LEU A 571 -89.48 -116.21 92.24
N SER A 572 -88.81 -115.79 91.16
CA SER A 572 -88.89 -116.46 89.86
C SER A 572 -88.22 -117.84 89.84
N SER A 573 -87.16 -118.08 90.63
CA SER A 573 -86.56 -119.41 90.79
C SER A 573 -87.41 -120.33 91.67
N GLU A 574 -88.09 -119.79 92.69
CA GLU A 574 -89.03 -120.56 93.52
C GLU A 574 -90.27 -120.98 92.72
N LEU A 575 -90.80 -120.10 91.86
CA LEU A 575 -91.96 -120.40 91.01
C LEU A 575 -91.68 -121.58 90.05
N ASN A 576 -90.53 -121.56 89.37
CA ASN A 576 -90.11 -122.64 88.47
C ASN A 576 -89.94 -124.00 89.19
N MET A 577 -89.51 -123.99 90.46
CA MET A 577 -89.36 -125.22 91.25
C MET A 577 -90.72 -125.90 91.49
N TYR A 578 -91.74 -125.13 91.89
CA TYR A 578 -93.09 -125.65 92.09
C TYR A 578 -93.78 -126.06 90.77
N GLU A 579 -93.50 -125.36 89.68
CA GLU A 579 -94.02 -125.73 88.36
C GLU A 579 -93.43 -127.05 87.86
N SER A 580 -92.15 -127.33 88.14
CA SER A 580 -91.52 -128.62 87.83
C SER A 580 -92.13 -129.78 88.63
N GLN A 581 -92.33 -129.62 89.94
CA GLN A 581 -92.98 -130.65 90.78
C GLN A 581 -94.42 -130.95 90.32
N SER A 582 -95.14 -129.94 89.83
CA SER A 582 -96.49 -130.08 89.26
C SER A 582 -96.53 -130.93 87.98
N GLN A 583 -95.41 -131.00 87.24
CA GLN A 583 -95.29 -131.84 86.04
C GLN A 583 -94.95 -133.30 86.39
N GLU A 584 -94.11 -133.53 87.40
CA GLU A 584 -93.76 -134.89 87.88
C GLU A 584 -95.00 -135.64 88.38
N TYR A 585 -95.84 -135.01 89.23
CA TYR A 585 -97.08 -135.63 89.71
C TYR A 585 -98.09 -135.95 88.59
N LYS A 586 -98.09 -135.20 87.48
CA LYS A 586 -98.93 -135.53 86.31
C LYS A 586 -98.43 -136.78 85.59
N TYR A 587 -97.12 -136.89 85.36
CA TYR A 587 -96.51 -138.04 84.68
C TYR A 587 -96.72 -139.35 85.46
N GLU A 588 -96.64 -139.30 86.79
CA GLU A 588 -96.84 -140.48 87.65
C GLU A 588 -98.30 -140.98 87.63
N ILE A 589 -99.29 -140.07 87.61
CA ILE A 589 -100.71 -140.40 87.46
C ILE A 589 -101.00 -141.03 86.08
N GLU A 590 -100.39 -140.50 85.01
CA GLU A 590 -100.59 -140.99 83.65
C GLU A 590 -99.97 -142.39 83.43
N LYS A 591 -98.84 -142.66 84.08
CA LYS A 591 -98.20 -143.99 84.15
C LYS A 591 -99.10 -145.03 84.83
N LEU A 592 -99.57 -144.75 86.04
CA LEU A 592 -100.46 -145.64 86.81
C LEU A 592 -101.78 -145.92 86.06
N THR A 593 -102.33 -144.92 85.38
CA THR A 593 -103.55 -145.06 84.57
C THR A 593 -103.35 -146.06 83.42
N ASN A 594 -102.19 -146.05 82.76
CA ASN A 594 -101.87 -146.97 81.66
C ASN A 594 -101.62 -148.42 82.11
N GLU A 595 -101.03 -148.63 83.29
CA GLU A 595 -100.84 -149.98 83.86
C GLU A 595 -102.20 -150.64 84.19
N LEU A 596 -103.13 -149.88 84.78
CA LEU A 596 -104.50 -150.34 85.07
C LEU A 596 -105.26 -150.71 83.78
N LEU A 597 -105.08 -149.93 82.71
CA LEU A 597 -105.68 -150.19 81.39
C LEU A 597 -105.14 -151.48 80.74
N ASN A 598 -103.84 -151.76 80.92
CA ASN A 598 -103.21 -153.00 80.45
C ASN A 598 -103.64 -154.24 81.26
N LEU A 599 -103.86 -154.12 82.57
CA LEU A 599 -104.46 -155.19 83.37
C LEU A 599 -105.87 -155.56 82.85
N LYS A 600 -106.69 -154.52 82.56
CA LYS A 600 -108.05 -154.67 82.04
C LYS A 600 -108.09 -155.39 80.69
N LYS A 601 -107.11 -155.14 79.80
CA LYS A 601 -106.93 -155.88 78.54
C LYS A 601 -106.58 -157.36 78.76
N LYS A 602 -105.67 -157.68 79.68
CA LYS A 602 -105.30 -159.08 79.99
C LYS A 602 -106.49 -159.89 80.53
N TYR A 603 -107.27 -159.32 81.44
CA TYR A 603 -108.47 -159.98 82.00
C TYR A 603 -109.53 -160.29 80.93
N LEU A 604 -109.80 -159.35 80.02
CA LEU A 604 -110.76 -159.55 78.93
C LEU A 604 -110.28 -160.57 77.89
N ALA A 605 -108.97 -160.68 77.64
CA ALA A 605 -108.40 -161.68 76.75
C ALA A 605 -108.56 -163.11 77.31
N GLN A 606 -108.42 -163.29 78.63
CA GLN A 606 -108.59 -164.60 79.27
C GLN A 606 -110.07 -165.03 79.29
N LYS A 607 -110.99 -164.12 79.62
CA LYS A 607 -112.43 -164.42 79.64
C LYS A 607 -113.00 -164.81 78.26
N ARG A 608 -112.40 -164.32 77.17
CA ARG A 608 -112.73 -164.71 75.79
C ARG A 608 -112.36 -166.16 75.42
N LYS A 609 -111.46 -166.83 76.15
CA LYS A 609 -111.11 -168.24 75.86
C LYS A 609 -112.08 -169.26 76.46
N GLU A 610 -112.80 -168.92 77.52
CA GLU A 610 -113.70 -169.88 78.20
C GLU A 610 -115.13 -169.89 77.61
N GLN A 611 -115.60 -168.75 77.07
CA GLN A 611 -116.98 -168.61 76.58
C GLN A 611 -117.27 -169.23 75.19
N ILE A 612 -116.33 -169.97 74.60
CA ILE A 612 -116.56 -170.79 73.39
C ILE A 612 -116.88 -172.25 73.75
N GLN A 613 -116.64 -172.69 74.99
CA GLN A 613 -116.71 -174.12 75.40
C GLN A 613 -117.98 -174.50 76.22
N LYS A 614 -119.03 -173.67 76.20
CA LYS A 614 -120.44 -173.90 76.64
C LYS A 614 -121.22 -172.63 76.28
N ASN A 615 -122.30 -172.60 75.49
CA ASN A 615 -123.25 -173.65 75.09
C ASN A 615 -124.17 -174.16 76.22
N LYS A 616 -124.92 -173.24 76.86
CA LYS A 616 -126.38 -173.37 77.08
C LYS A 616 -127.04 -172.09 77.64
N ASP A 617 -128.29 -171.88 77.24
CA ASP A 617 -129.39 -171.16 77.92
C ASP A 617 -129.38 -169.62 78.14
N ARG A 618 -130.25 -168.96 77.35
CA ARG A 618 -131.21 -167.86 77.68
C ARG A 618 -130.93 -166.35 77.39
N ILE A 619 -131.50 -165.87 76.26
CA ILE A 619 -132.50 -164.77 75.99
C ILE A 619 -132.51 -163.40 76.80
N PRO A 620 -133.26 -162.31 76.42
CA PRO A 620 -132.66 -160.95 76.24
C PRO A 620 -133.36 -159.79 77.02
N MET A 621 -133.48 -158.58 76.41
CA MET A 621 -134.18 -157.31 76.82
C MET A 621 -133.29 -156.22 77.53
N ASP A 622 -133.60 -154.90 77.63
CA ASP A 622 -134.31 -153.89 76.77
C ASP A 622 -134.26 -152.42 77.36
N ASN A 623 -134.51 -151.36 76.54
CA ASN A 623 -135.13 -149.99 76.74
C ASN A 623 -134.81 -148.88 77.84
N THR A 624 -134.66 -147.59 77.39
CA THR A 624 -135.27 -146.27 77.84
C THR A 624 -134.80 -145.29 79.00
N PHE A 625 -135.32 -144.00 78.99
CA PHE A 625 -135.32 -142.82 79.97
C PHE A 625 -134.07 -141.87 80.08
N SER A 626 -134.01 -140.60 80.62
CA SER A 626 -134.86 -139.35 80.84
C SER A 626 -133.96 -138.19 81.51
N MET A 627 -134.25 -136.92 81.94
CA MET A 627 -135.30 -135.82 81.85
C MET A 627 -134.81 -134.42 82.46
N ALA A 628 -135.59 -133.31 82.32
CA ALA A 628 -135.58 -131.94 83.01
C ALA A 628 -134.39 -130.90 82.80
N LYS A 629 -134.39 -129.54 83.01
CA LYS A 629 -135.28 -128.37 83.43
C LYS A 629 -135.21 -127.80 84.91
N PRO A 630 -135.51 -126.50 85.27
CA PRO A 630 -135.46 -125.16 84.56
C PRO A 630 -135.18 -123.81 85.39
N THR A 631 -135.24 -122.61 84.74
CA THR A 631 -135.63 -121.18 85.16
C THR A 631 -134.71 -120.10 85.87
N GLY A 632 -134.62 -118.85 85.31
CA GLY A 632 -134.31 -117.53 86.02
C GLY A 632 -133.42 -116.41 85.32
N PRO A 633 -133.88 -115.15 85.01
CA PRO A 633 -133.14 -114.01 84.33
C PRO A 633 -133.03 -112.68 85.20
N PRO A 634 -132.77 -111.37 84.77
CA PRO A 634 -132.47 -110.66 83.46
C PRO A 634 -131.42 -109.44 83.49
N PHE A 635 -131.46 -108.46 82.52
CA PHE A 635 -130.92 -107.03 82.49
C PHE A 635 -129.38 -106.76 82.33
N THR A 636 -128.73 -105.59 81.99
CA THR A 636 -128.88 -104.26 81.23
C THR A 636 -127.46 -103.56 81.15
N GLY A 637 -127.02 -102.46 80.46
CA GLY A 637 -127.51 -101.40 79.52
C GLY A 637 -127.24 -99.93 80.03
N GLY A 638 -126.72 -98.86 79.35
CA GLY A 638 -126.10 -98.50 78.03
C GLY A 638 -125.77 -96.95 77.87
N GLY A 639 -125.04 -96.42 76.84
CA GLY A 639 -124.72 -94.95 76.65
C GLY A 639 -123.96 -94.50 75.34
N PHE A 640 -123.96 -93.20 74.93
CA PHE A 640 -123.53 -92.69 73.57
C PHE A 640 -123.23 -91.14 73.42
N LEU A 641 -122.87 -90.63 72.20
CA LEU A 641 -122.78 -89.20 71.65
C LEU A 641 -121.52 -88.30 71.93
N LEU A 642 -121.24 -87.12 71.27
CA LEU A 642 -121.20 -86.63 69.85
C LEU A 642 -120.69 -85.12 69.75
N LYS A 643 -120.01 -84.70 68.65
CA LYS A 643 -120.06 -83.34 67.96
C LYS A 643 -119.14 -82.11 68.32
N SER A 644 -118.71 -81.39 67.25
CA SER A 644 -118.76 -79.90 67.02
C SER A 644 -117.56 -78.91 67.24
N SER A 645 -116.91 -78.52 66.12
CA SER A 645 -116.88 -77.15 65.47
C SER A 645 -116.33 -75.83 66.10
N ARG A 646 -115.75 -74.99 65.20
CA ARG A 646 -115.50 -73.51 65.24
C ARG A 646 -114.32 -73.04 66.14
N VAL A 647 -113.50 -72.02 65.83
CA VAL A 647 -113.59 -70.74 65.05
C VAL A 647 -114.27 -69.58 65.80
N ASN A 648 -113.53 -68.49 66.01
CA ASN A 648 -114.05 -67.13 65.95
C ASN A 648 -112.93 -66.13 65.60
N THR A 649 -113.35 -64.93 65.19
CA THR A 649 -112.55 -63.73 64.95
C THR A 649 -112.01 -63.12 66.23
#